data_AF-A0A8C1IIZ6-F1
#
_entry.id   AF-A0A8C1IIZ6-F1
#
_cell.length_a   1.000
_cell.length_b   1.000
_cell.length_c   1.000
_cell.angle_alpha   90.00
_cell.angle_beta   90.00
_cell.angle_gamma   90.00
#
_symmetry.space_group_name_H-M   'P 1'
#
loop_
_entity.id
_entity.type
_entity.pdbx_description
1 polymer ?
#
loop_
_entity_poly.entity_id
_entity_poly.type
_entity_poly.pdbx_seq_one_letter_code
_entity_poly.pdbx_strand_id
1 'polypeptide(L)'
;MILLFTATFTILALSSLDQVESSAYDKIVTHSRIRAKNQGPNVCALQQVMGTKKKYFSTCRNWYNKSICGKKAMVLYECCPGYMKLEGKQGCPAVAPIDTVFGTLDLVKAKITQQYSDQSKLREELEGAGSYTMFAPSDDAWEELDPVSQIPSSLVSSGNTELYNALHYHMVNKRLLTKDLKNDMTIESMYNKQGLYINHYSNGVVTVNCARIIHGNQVATNGVVHVIDRVISVVSQTIKDVIESNDDLTSLNTAALSSGLLGQLAEPGHYTLFAPTNEAFENLDSDVLERLMSDTTVLQALLKYHLLNSVQCSEAIMAGSVYGTLEGSNIEIGCDGESLTVNGIKMVLKKDIVTSNGVIHLINQVLMPDSAKQVMELIGKSQSIFSDMVSELGLSAAMQSETEYTILAPLNGAFSDETMSMDQRLLKIILENHIVKRKVSLSDLYSGQLLETLGGKLLRVFIYRTAVCIENACMVRGSREGSNGVLHLMRSLIQPPETTIYELLLKDGRFKIFLALMESAGLTDLLKQEGSYTLFAPIDAAFGTLTEEDITLLKSDINALRAILLYHFSNGVFINGGLEGGVTNLLKTIQGNNLQVLSVSTLGFQTQLKSQKQPLPVTPSKSNRSPNVQTLPSKTDISTVNVNLLYIQISHKQSQNKEMPS
;
A
#
# COMPACT_ATOMS: atom_id res chain seq x y z
N MET A 1 1.01 -82.49 -1.72
CA MET A 1 1.77 -82.84 -0.51
C MET A 1 2.52 -81.58 -0.09
N ILE A 2 1.84 -80.65 0.61
CA ILE A 2 1.82 -80.47 2.08
C ILE A 2 3.01 -79.62 2.58
N LEU A 3 2.66 -78.37 2.96
CA LEU A 3 3.20 -77.45 3.98
C LEU A 3 4.47 -76.59 3.82
N LEU A 4 4.41 -75.48 4.59
CA LEU A 4 5.35 -74.35 4.85
C LEU A 4 5.30 -73.22 3.81
N PHE A 5 4.59 -72.09 3.98
CA PHE A 5 4.44 -71.11 5.08
C PHE A 5 5.74 -70.39 5.52
N THR A 6 5.65 -69.06 5.43
CA THR A 6 6.50 -67.98 6.01
C THR A 6 7.87 -67.70 5.39
N ALA A 7 7.96 -66.59 4.65
CA ALA A 7 8.87 -65.46 4.88
C ALA A 7 9.02 -64.66 3.57
N THR A 8 8.51 -63.43 3.54
CA THR A 8 9.06 -62.24 2.82
C THR A 8 7.92 -61.25 2.54
N PHE A 9 7.47 -60.51 3.55
CA PHE A 9 6.75 -59.25 3.34
C PHE A 9 6.85 -58.35 4.60
N THR A 10 8.07 -58.02 4.99
CA THR A 10 8.35 -57.03 6.05
C THR A 10 9.64 -56.27 5.78
N ILE A 11 9.76 -55.64 4.61
CA ILE A 11 10.75 -54.56 4.39
C ILE A 11 10.11 -53.52 3.46
N LEU A 12 9.18 -52.72 3.98
CA LEU A 12 8.75 -51.44 3.38
C LEU A 12 7.78 -50.73 4.35
N ALA A 13 8.22 -50.51 5.58
CA ALA A 13 7.48 -49.68 6.55
C ALA A 13 8.41 -49.03 7.59
N LEU A 14 9.58 -48.53 7.17
CA LEU A 14 10.45 -47.69 7.99
C LEU A 14 11.21 -46.68 7.09
N SER A 15 10.45 -45.84 6.39
CA SER A 15 11.00 -44.62 5.78
C SER A 15 9.97 -43.49 5.71
N SER A 16 9.05 -43.45 6.66
CA SER A 16 8.47 -42.19 7.12
C SER A 16 9.30 -41.75 8.34
N LEU A 17 10.55 -41.36 8.08
CA LEU A 17 11.32 -40.59 9.06
C LEU A 17 10.50 -39.33 9.33
N ASP A 18 10.11 -39.16 10.59
CA ASP A 18 9.55 -37.94 11.14
C ASP A 18 10.22 -36.72 10.50
N GLN A 19 9.47 -35.96 9.70
CA GLN A 19 9.89 -34.60 9.41
C GLN A 19 9.79 -33.85 10.73
N VAL A 20 10.89 -33.81 11.48
CA VAL A 20 11.04 -32.93 12.64
C VAL A 20 10.70 -31.53 12.15
N GLU A 21 9.59 -30.99 12.64
CA GLU A 21 9.04 -29.72 12.22
C GLU A 21 10.06 -28.61 12.56
N SER A 22 10.85 -28.18 11.56
CA SER A 22 11.93 -27.21 11.76
C SER A 22 11.37 -25.80 11.92
N SER A 23 11.81 -25.07 12.94
CA SER A 23 11.37 -23.69 13.18
C SER A 23 11.93 -22.71 12.14
N ALA A 24 11.38 -21.48 12.09
CA ALA A 24 11.93 -20.44 11.20
C ALA A 24 13.40 -20.13 11.53
N TYR A 25 13.77 -20.16 12.82
CA TYR A 25 15.16 -20.01 13.27
C TYR A 25 16.03 -21.14 12.72
N ASP A 26 15.62 -22.40 12.86
CA ASP A 26 16.39 -23.58 12.41
C ASP A 26 16.62 -23.56 10.89
N LYS A 27 15.61 -23.15 10.12
CA LYS A 27 15.72 -22.99 8.67
C LYS A 27 16.77 -21.96 8.30
N ILE A 28 16.81 -20.82 9.00
CA ILE A 28 17.77 -19.76 8.71
C ILE A 28 19.19 -20.15 9.13
N VAL A 29 19.36 -20.80 10.28
CA VAL A 29 20.67 -21.33 10.70
C VAL A 29 21.17 -22.38 9.69
N THR A 30 20.28 -23.24 9.19
CA THR A 30 20.60 -24.21 8.13
C THR A 30 21.08 -23.51 6.86
N HIS A 31 20.37 -22.48 6.40
CA HIS A 31 20.79 -21.68 5.24
C HIS A 31 22.11 -20.95 5.48
N SER A 32 22.33 -20.43 6.69
CA SER A 32 23.58 -19.80 7.11
C SER A 32 24.77 -20.76 7.00
N ARG A 33 24.60 -22.02 7.44
CA ARG A 33 25.61 -23.08 7.29
C ARG A 33 25.90 -23.42 5.84
N ILE A 34 24.88 -23.46 4.98
CA ILE A 34 25.05 -23.69 3.54
C ILE A 34 25.90 -22.56 2.92
N ARG A 35 25.65 -21.30 3.27
CA ARG A 35 26.41 -20.14 2.78
C ARG A 35 27.88 -20.16 3.23
N ALA A 36 28.15 -20.72 4.40
CA ALA A 36 29.49 -20.82 4.98
C ALA A 36 30.22 -22.14 4.66
N LYS A 37 29.65 -23.02 3.81
CA LYS A 37 30.20 -24.35 3.52
C LYS A 37 31.68 -24.35 3.12
N ASN A 38 32.13 -23.30 2.41
CA ASN A 38 33.52 -23.17 1.95
C ASN A 38 34.51 -22.81 3.09
N GLN A 39 34.02 -22.34 4.24
CA GLN A 39 34.85 -21.98 5.40
C GLN A 39 35.19 -23.19 6.29
N GLY A 40 34.56 -24.34 6.05
CA GLY A 40 34.78 -25.58 6.79
C GLY A 40 33.49 -26.13 7.42
N PRO A 41 33.57 -27.29 8.10
CA PRO A 41 32.41 -27.91 8.73
C PRO A 41 31.84 -27.03 9.85
N ASN A 42 30.51 -27.01 9.97
CA ASN A 42 29.76 -26.35 11.05
C ASN A 42 30.07 -24.87 11.27
N VAL A 43 30.51 -24.17 10.23
CA VAL A 43 30.62 -22.71 10.20
C VAL A 43 29.28 -22.14 9.75
N CYS A 44 28.87 -21.04 10.37
CA CYS A 44 27.69 -20.27 10.02
C CYS A 44 28.11 -18.88 9.52
N ALA A 45 27.42 -18.39 8.49
CA ALA A 45 27.56 -17.04 7.99
C ALA A 45 26.58 -16.09 8.72
N LEU A 46 27.12 -15.07 9.37
CA LEU A 46 26.34 -14.00 10.00
C LEU A 46 26.56 -12.70 9.24
N GLN A 47 25.61 -11.78 9.34
CA GLN A 47 25.78 -10.41 8.87
C GLN A 47 25.87 -9.47 10.06
N GLN A 48 26.95 -8.69 10.13
CA GLN A 48 27.11 -7.61 11.10
C GLN A 48 26.86 -6.27 10.42
N VAL A 49 26.03 -5.44 11.04
CA VAL A 49 25.74 -4.09 10.52
C VAL A 49 26.97 -3.20 10.73
N MET A 50 27.41 -2.50 9.68
CA MET A 50 28.56 -1.60 9.78
C MET A 50 28.32 -0.51 10.82
N GLY A 51 29.28 -0.35 11.73
CA GLY A 51 29.22 0.64 12.81
C GLY A 51 28.50 0.16 14.07
N THR A 52 28.00 -1.08 14.13
CA THR A 52 27.38 -1.66 15.33
C THR A 52 27.98 -3.02 15.66
N LYS A 53 27.77 -3.51 16.90
CA LYS A 53 28.11 -4.88 17.32
C LYS A 53 27.04 -5.91 16.92
N LYS A 54 25.91 -5.48 16.35
CA LYS A 54 24.75 -6.35 16.11
C LYS A 54 24.99 -7.33 14.97
N LYS A 55 24.81 -8.62 15.26
CA LYS A 55 24.99 -9.74 14.33
C LYS A 55 23.66 -10.45 14.11
N TYR A 56 23.40 -10.82 12.86
CA TYR A 56 22.16 -11.48 12.47
C TYR A 56 22.43 -12.72 11.61
N PHE A 57 21.70 -13.79 11.90
CA PHE A 57 21.45 -14.84 10.92
C PHE A 57 20.46 -14.29 9.90
N SER A 58 20.93 -13.93 8.70
CA SER A 58 20.11 -13.16 7.77
C SER A 58 19.29 -14.03 6.82
N THR A 59 18.10 -13.53 6.46
CA THR A 59 17.27 -14.11 5.39
C THR A 59 17.96 -13.99 4.03
N CYS A 60 17.48 -14.72 3.02
CA CYS A 60 18.01 -14.59 1.65
C CYS A 60 17.88 -13.15 1.11
N ARG A 61 16.76 -12.47 1.39
CA ARG A 61 16.52 -11.08 0.98
C ARG A 61 17.63 -10.14 1.48
N ASN A 62 17.93 -10.19 2.79
CA ASN A 62 18.93 -9.33 3.40
C ASN A 62 20.36 -9.70 2.98
N TRP A 63 20.63 -11.01 2.81
CA TRP A 63 21.92 -11.50 2.34
C TRP A 63 22.29 -10.93 0.97
N TYR A 64 21.37 -10.97 0.01
CA TYR A 64 21.62 -10.48 -1.35
C TYR A 64 21.67 -8.95 -1.42
N ASN A 65 20.87 -8.25 -0.62
CA ASN A 65 20.92 -6.79 -0.54
C ASN A 65 22.20 -6.26 0.12
N LYS A 66 22.96 -7.12 0.82
CA LYS A 66 24.19 -6.75 1.57
C LYS A 66 23.97 -5.56 2.52
N SER A 67 22.73 -5.38 2.98
CA SER A 67 22.34 -4.31 3.89
C SER A 67 21.26 -4.79 4.85
N ILE A 68 21.28 -4.20 6.05
CA ILE A 68 20.29 -4.39 7.12
C ILE A 68 19.99 -2.99 7.64
N CYS A 69 18.71 -2.64 7.76
CA CYS A 69 18.29 -1.30 8.18
C CYS A 69 18.99 -0.16 7.41
N GLY A 70 19.05 -0.26 6.07
CA GLY A 70 19.68 0.76 5.21
C GLY A 70 21.22 0.87 5.31
N LYS A 71 21.87 0.19 6.26
CA LYS A 71 23.33 0.20 6.42
C LYS A 71 23.96 -1.02 5.76
N LYS A 72 25.17 -0.86 5.22
CA LYS A 72 25.96 -1.99 4.68
C LYS A 72 26.20 -3.02 5.78
N ALA A 73 26.11 -4.30 5.44
CA ALA A 73 26.39 -5.39 6.36
C ALA A 73 27.60 -6.20 5.89
N MET A 74 28.56 -6.42 6.78
CA MET A 74 29.71 -7.30 6.53
C MET A 74 29.34 -8.74 6.86
N VAL A 75 29.86 -9.67 6.07
CA VAL A 75 29.72 -11.10 6.35
C VAL A 75 30.80 -11.53 7.33
N LEU A 76 30.38 -12.12 8.45
CA LEU A 76 31.22 -12.79 9.42
C LEU A 76 31.02 -14.30 9.36
N TYR A 77 32.05 -15.03 9.74
CA TYR A 77 32.02 -16.49 9.81
C TYR A 77 32.38 -16.93 11.22
N GLU A 78 31.42 -17.56 11.89
CA GLU A 78 31.57 -18.05 13.26
C GLU A 78 31.11 -19.50 13.33
N CYS A 79 31.44 -20.20 14.42
CA CYS A 79 30.90 -21.53 14.61
C CYS A 79 29.38 -21.47 14.78
N CYS A 80 28.67 -22.39 14.13
CA CYS A 80 27.25 -22.56 14.39
C CYS A 80 27.01 -22.93 15.87
N PRO A 81 25.85 -22.62 16.44
CA PRO A 81 25.51 -22.99 17.82
C PRO A 81 25.80 -24.47 18.10
N GLY A 82 26.46 -24.76 19.24
CA GLY A 82 26.89 -26.10 19.64
C GLY A 82 28.22 -26.61 19.07
N TYR A 83 28.92 -25.83 18.22
CA TYR A 83 30.21 -26.25 17.64
C TYR A 83 31.35 -25.30 18.01
N MET A 84 32.57 -25.81 18.00
CA MET A 84 33.79 -25.07 18.34
C MET A 84 34.95 -25.35 17.38
N LYS A 85 35.91 -24.43 17.35
CA LYS A 85 37.16 -24.58 16.59
C LYS A 85 38.10 -25.54 17.31
N LEU A 86 38.89 -26.27 16.53
CA LEU A 86 40.06 -27.01 17.03
C LEU A 86 41.32 -26.40 16.44
N GLU A 87 42.36 -26.27 17.25
CA GLU A 87 43.64 -25.72 16.82
C GLU A 87 44.20 -26.53 15.63
N GLY A 88 44.68 -25.82 14.60
CA GLY A 88 45.20 -26.43 13.37
C GLY A 88 44.15 -27.10 12.46
N LYS A 89 42.85 -27.02 12.75
CA LYS A 89 41.77 -27.54 11.89
C LYS A 89 40.93 -26.41 11.28
N GLN A 90 40.48 -26.61 10.04
CA GLN A 90 39.62 -25.66 9.35
C GLN A 90 38.16 -25.78 9.83
N GLY A 91 37.47 -24.65 9.95
CA GLY A 91 36.07 -24.57 10.37
C GLY A 91 35.86 -24.86 11.87
N CYS A 92 34.75 -25.52 12.19
CA CYS A 92 34.33 -25.86 13.55
C CYS A 92 34.04 -27.37 13.67
N PRO A 93 35.08 -28.21 13.60
CA PRO A 93 34.92 -29.66 13.52
C PRO A 93 34.51 -30.33 14.83
N ALA A 94 34.65 -29.64 15.97
CA ALA A 94 34.30 -30.17 17.28
C ALA A 94 32.90 -29.70 17.71
N VAL A 95 32.22 -30.55 18.47
CA VAL A 95 31.02 -30.19 19.23
C VAL A 95 31.50 -29.61 20.56
N ALA A 96 30.87 -28.53 21.02
CA ALA A 96 31.15 -27.99 22.34
C ALA A 96 30.85 -29.06 23.40
N PRO A 97 31.70 -29.24 24.43
CA PRO A 97 31.40 -30.15 25.52
C PRO A 97 30.08 -29.72 26.17
N ILE A 98 29.23 -30.70 26.49
CA ILE A 98 28.04 -30.41 27.29
C ILE A 98 28.45 -30.32 28.76
N ASP A 99 28.00 -29.27 29.41
CA ASP A 99 28.17 -29.05 30.85
C ASP A 99 26.78 -28.78 31.45
N THR A 100 26.69 -28.59 32.75
CA THR A 100 25.53 -28.03 33.43
C THR A 100 25.17 -26.65 32.86
N VAL A 101 23.96 -26.14 33.17
CA VAL A 101 23.56 -24.79 32.72
C VAL A 101 24.57 -23.75 33.20
N PHE A 102 25.09 -23.87 34.43
CA PHE A 102 26.11 -22.97 34.97
C PHE A 102 27.42 -23.00 34.17
N GLY A 103 27.96 -24.19 33.87
CA GLY A 103 29.17 -24.32 33.06
C GLY A 103 28.98 -23.85 31.61
N THR A 104 27.77 -24.07 31.07
CA THR A 104 27.42 -23.63 29.72
C THR A 104 27.44 -22.10 29.58
N LEU A 105 27.19 -21.33 30.65
CA LEU A 105 27.30 -19.87 30.62
C LEU A 105 28.70 -19.39 30.21
N ASP A 106 29.78 -20.04 30.67
CA ASP A 106 31.15 -19.72 30.26
C ASP A 106 31.41 -20.11 28.80
N LEU A 107 30.93 -21.28 28.38
CA LEU A 107 31.06 -21.76 26.99
C LEU A 107 30.45 -20.79 25.98
N VAL A 108 29.33 -20.15 26.34
CA VAL A 108 28.63 -19.16 25.50
C VAL A 108 29.09 -17.73 25.74
N LYS A 109 30.11 -17.53 26.59
CA LYS A 109 30.68 -16.23 26.95
C LYS A 109 29.68 -15.26 27.59
N ALA A 110 28.77 -15.77 28.40
CA ALA A 110 27.90 -14.97 29.27
C ALA A 110 28.52 -14.91 30.69
N LYS A 111 29.73 -14.35 30.79
CA LYS A 111 30.56 -14.41 32.00
C LYS A 111 29.98 -13.59 33.14
N ILE A 112 29.39 -12.44 32.83
CA ILE A 112 28.75 -11.60 33.85
C ILE A 112 27.53 -12.33 34.43
N THR A 113 26.71 -12.95 33.57
CA THR A 113 25.58 -13.78 34.00
C THR A 113 26.04 -14.96 34.87
N GLN A 114 27.15 -15.61 34.51
CA GLN A 114 27.72 -16.69 35.31
C GLN A 114 28.19 -16.20 36.69
N GLN A 115 28.94 -15.10 36.72
CA GLN A 115 29.42 -14.49 37.95
C GLN A 115 28.26 -14.09 38.86
N TYR A 116 27.20 -13.48 38.31
CA TYR A 116 26.01 -13.12 39.05
C TYR A 116 25.21 -14.34 39.54
N SER A 117 25.23 -15.44 38.80
CA SER A 117 24.64 -16.70 39.25
C SER A 117 25.41 -17.29 40.45
N ASP A 118 26.74 -17.16 40.48
CA ASP A 118 27.57 -17.57 41.62
C ASP A 118 27.31 -16.68 42.85
N GLN A 119 27.33 -15.35 42.66
CA GLN A 119 27.11 -14.38 43.73
C GLN A 119 25.71 -14.48 44.35
N SER A 120 24.68 -14.77 43.55
CA SER A 120 23.30 -14.90 44.00
C SER A 120 22.96 -16.25 44.66
N LYS A 121 23.92 -17.17 44.78
CA LYS A 121 23.73 -18.57 45.22
C LYS A 121 22.87 -19.43 44.28
N LEU A 122 22.66 -18.97 43.04
CA LEU A 122 21.93 -19.70 42.01
C LEU A 122 22.76 -20.86 41.41
N ARG A 123 24.09 -20.80 41.58
CA ARG A 123 25.01 -21.82 41.07
C ARG A 123 24.64 -23.26 41.48
N GLU A 124 24.34 -23.49 42.76
CA GLU A 124 24.03 -24.84 43.26
C GLU A 124 22.81 -25.44 42.54
N GLU A 125 21.82 -24.62 42.23
CA GLU A 125 20.65 -25.05 41.44
C GLU A 125 21.00 -25.31 39.98
N LEU A 126 21.80 -24.42 39.35
CA LEU A 126 22.19 -24.55 37.95
C LEU A 126 23.20 -25.68 37.68
N GLU A 127 23.95 -26.12 38.68
CA GLU A 127 24.80 -27.33 38.64
C GLU A 127 24.04 -28.60 39.07
N GLY A 128 22.91 -28.43 39.79
CA GLY A 128 22.12 -29.51 40.38
C GLY A 128 21.21 -30.26 39.41
N ALA A 129 20.41 -31.17 39.98
CA ALA A 129 19.46 -31.98 39.22
C ALA A 129 18.23 -31.14 38.83
N GLY A 130 17.88 -31.17 37.55
CA GLY A 130 16.72 -30.45 37.02
C GLY A 130 16.73 -30.39 35.50
N SER A 131 15.76 -29.68 34.94
CA SER A 131 15.70 -29.37 33.51
C SER A 131 15.35 -27.91 33.34
N TYR A 132 16.33 -27.06 33.04
CA TYR A 132 16.13 -25.61 32.99
C TYR A 132 16.24 -25.04 31.58
N THR A 133 15.61 -23.90 31.35
CA THR A 133 15.95 -22.97 30.26
C THR A 133 16.44 -21.68 30.89
N MET A 134 17.63 -21.24 30.52
CA MET A 134 18.21 -19.98 30.96
C MET A 134 18.30 -19.03 29.77
N PHE A 135 17.56 -17.91 29.83
CA PHE A 135 17.71 -16.79 28.90
C PHE A 135 18.84 -15.88 29.42
N ALA A 136 20.09 -16.26 29.17
CA ALA A 136 21.26 -15.58 29.72
C ALA A 136 21.53 -14.25 29.00
N PRO A 137 21.47 -13.09 29.67
CA PRO A 137 21.92 -11.85 29.07
C PRO A 137 23.39 -11.94 28.69
N SER A 138 23.74 -11.41 27.52
CA SER A 138 25.14 -11.28 27.10
C SER A 138 25.91 -10.30 27.98
N ASP A 139 27.24 -10.36 27.95
CA ASP A 139 28.07 -9.40 28.71
C ASP A 139 27.83 -7.95 28.22
N ASP A 140 27.70 -7.74 26.89
CA ASP A 140 27.32 -6.43 26.32
C ASP A 140 25.96 -5.94 26.88
N ALA A 141 25.00 -6.85 27.09
CA ALA A 141 23.68 -6.50 27.64
C ALA A 141 23.75 -6.02 29.10
N TRP A 142 24.67 -6.57 29.89
CA TRP A 142 24.92 -6.10 31.25
C TRP A 142 25.68 -4.78 31.29
N GLU A 143 26.61 -4.57 30.37
CA GLU A 143 27.36 -3.31 30.22
C GLU A 143 26.45 -2.16 29.77
N GLU A 144 25.49 -2.42 28.87
CA GLU A 144 24.53 -1.41 28.38
C GLU A 144 23.54 -0.92 29.45
N LEU A 145 23.40 -1.62 30.58
CA LEU A 145 22.51 -1.21 31.68
C LEU A 145 23.08 -0.07 32.54
N ASP A 146 24.38 0.20 32.49
CA ASP A 146 25.07 1.20 33.32
C ASP A 146 25.55 2.36 32.43
N PRO A 147 24.87 3.54 32.39
CA PRO A 147 24.87 4.50 33.52
C PRO A 147 23.63 5.43 33.68
N VAL A 148 22.49 5.20 33.00
CA VAL A 148 21.35 6.16 32.99
C VAL A 148 19.96 5.51 33.11
N SER A 149 19.82 4.19 32.91
CA SER A 149 18.52 3.51 32.94
C SER A 149 18.25 2.82 34.27
N GLN A 150 17.04 3.06 34.79
CA GLN A 150 16.41 2.62 36.03
C GLN A 150 16.33 1.09 36.25
N ILE A 151 17.45 0.38 36.26
CA ILE A 151 17.65 -0.67 37.26
C ILE A 151 18.83 -0.20 38.12
N PRO A 152 18.61 0.06 39.41
CA PRO A 152 19.55 0.87 40.17
C PRO A 152 20.83 0.07 40.38
N SER A 153 21.87 0.79 40.75
CA SER A 153 22.93 0.32 41.64
C SER A 153 22.47 -0.63 42.75
N SER A 154 21.16 -0.78 43.04
CA SER A 154 20.53 -1.81 43.88
C SER A 154 20.79 -3.26 43.42
N LEU A 155 20.71 -3.65 42.14
CA LEU A 155 20.95 -5.08 41.82
C LEU A 155 22.34 -5.57 42.27
N VAL A 156 23.32 -4.66 42.27
CA VAL A 156 24.70 -4.92 42.70
C VAL A 156 24.97 -4.47 44.15
N SER A 157 24.20 -3.53 44.73
CA SER A 157 24.39 -3.02 46.11
C SER A 157 23.37 -3.53 47.15
N SER A 158 22.25 -4.11 46.72
CA SER A 158 21.05 -4.46 47.52
C SER A 158 21.08 -5.91 48.04
N GLY A 159 22.18 -6.63 47.81
CA GLY A 159 22.40 -7.99 48.30
C GLY A 159 21.90 -9.09 47.36
N ASN A 160 22.29 -10.34 47.69
CA ASN A 160 22.18 -11.51 46.81
C ASN A 160 20.73 -11.85 46.37
N THR A 161 19.70 -11.38 47.08
CA THR A 161 18.30 -11.75 46.86
C THR A 161 17.67 -11.09 45.63
N GLU A 162 17.94 -9.80 45.37
CA GLU A 162 17.40 -9.13 44.18
C GLU A 162 18.00 -9.72 42.91
N LEU A 163 19.30 -9.97 42.93
CA LEU A 163 20.01 -10.62 41.83
C LEU A 163 19.50 -12.05 41.59
N TYR A 164 19.27 -12.81 42.66
CA TYR A 164 18.65 -14.14 42.58
C TYR A 164 17.28 -14.09 41.91
N ASN A 165 16.43 -13.16 42.33
CA ASN A 165 15.08 -12.97 41.78
C ASN A 165 15.11 -12.54 40.30
N ALA A 166 16.00 -11.60 39.95
CA ALA A 166 16.19 -11.15 38.58
C ALA A 166 16.64 -12.31 37.68
N LEU A 167 17.62 -13.11 38.11
CA LEU A 167 18.09 -14.27 37.33
C LEU A 167 17.02 -15.37 37.25
N HIS A 168 16.25 -15.62 38.31
CA HIS A 168 15.10 -16.52 38.28
C HIS A 168 14.02 -16.06 37.28
N TYR A 169 13.86 -14.76 37.07
CA TYR A 169 12.95 -14.25 36.03
C TYR A 169 13.44 -14.62 34.63
N HIS A 170 14.76 -14.74 34.42
CA HIS A 170 15.36 -15.20 33.17
C HIS A 170 15.32 -16.74 33.01
N MET A 171 14.73 -17.47 33.96
CA MET A 171 14.73 -18.93 33.98
C MET A 171 13.34 -19.53 33.84
N VAL A 172 13.29 -20.72 33.24
CA VAL A 172 12.10 -21.58 33.16
C VAL A 172 12.48 -22.98 33.63
N ASN A 173 11.60 -23.63 34.39
CA ASN A 173 11.80 -24.97 34.98
C ASN A 173 11.56 -26.15 34.01
N LYS A 174 11.79 -25.95 32.71
CA LYS A 174 11.76 -26.99 31.67
C LYS A 174 12.72 -26.62 30.55
N ARG A 175 13.22 -27.61 29.81
CA ARG A 175 14.06 -27.39 28.62
C ARG A 175 13.18 -26.98 27.45
N LEU A 176 13.40 -25.78 26.90
CA LEU A 176 12.70 -25.23 25.74
C LEU A 176 13.72 -24.83 24.68
N LEU A 177 13.70 -25.47 23.53
CA LEU A 177 14.49 -25.06 22.38
C LEU A 177 13.75 -23.95 21.62
N THR A 178 14.44 -23.23 20.74
CA THR A 178 13.83 -22.17 19.90
C THR A 178 12.65 -22.67 19.07
N LYS A 179 12.60 -23.96 18.70
CA LYS A 179 11.43 -24.57 18.05
C LYS A 179 10.18 -24.68 18.94
N ASP A 180 10.39 -24.71 20.26
CA ASP A 180 9.32 -24.77 21.26
C ASP A 180 8.84 -23.36 21.66
N LEU A 181 9.64 -22.33 21.33
CA LEU A 181 9.38 -20.90 21.56
C LEU A 181 8.49 -20.32 20.44
N LYS A 182 7.20 -20.63 20.49
CA LYS A 182 6.23 -20.20 19.46
C LYS A 182 5.92 -18.70 19.55
N ASN A 183 5.47 -18.12 18.43
CA ASN A 183 4.99 -16.74 18.41
C ASN A 183 3.80 -16.55 19.37
N ASP A 184 3.71 -15.38 20.00
CA ASP A 184 2.66 -14.99 20.95
C ASP A 184 2.55 -15.90 22.19
N MET A 185 3.59 -16.68 22.50
CA MET A 185 3.58 -17.61 23.62
C MET A 185 3.97 -16.91 24.92
N THR A 186 3.20 -17.12 25.98
CA THR A 186 3.58 -16.73 27.35
C THR A 186 4.08 -17.94 28.13
N ILE A 187 5.23 -17.82 28.79
CA ILE A 187 5.83 -18.87 29.62
C ILE A 187 5.97 -18.37 31.06
N GLU A 188 5.64 -19.18 32.05
CA GLU A 188 5.92 -18.86 33.45
C GLU A 188 7.42 -18.95 33.74
N SER A 189 8.00 -17.85 34.22
CA SER A 189 9.36 -17.84 34.76
C SER A 189 9.43 -18.53 36.13
N MET A 190 10.64 -18.82 36.58
CA MET A 190 10.88 -19.36 37.92
C MET A 190 10.76 -18.29 39.02
N TYR A 191 10.67 -17.00 38.68
CA TYR A 191 10.40 -15.94 39.64
C TYR A 191 8.90 -15.66 39.75
N ASN A 192 8.28 -16.05 40.87
CA ASN A 192 6.86 -15.78 41.17
C ASN A 192 5.87 -16.15 40.04
N LYS A 193 6.23 -17.09 39.16
CA LYS A 193 5.48 -17.45 37.95
C LYS A 193 5.17 -16.28 37.02
N GLN A 194 5.99 -15.23 37.06
CA GLN A 194 5.82 -14.05 36.22
C GLN A 194 5.99 -14.43 34.75
N GLY A 195 5.18 -13.84 33.87
CA GLY A 195 5.15 -14.17 32.45
C GLY A 195 6.41 -13.72 31.69
N LEU A 196 6.91 -14.59 30.82
CA LEU A 196 7.89 -14.32 29.78
C LEU A 196 7.18 -14.36 28.42
N TYR A 197 7.27 -13.27 27.67
CA TYR A 197 6.55 -13.05 26.43
C TYR A 197 7.44 -13.38 25.23
N ILE A 198 7.10 -14.46 24.52
CA ILE A 198 7.88 -15.00 23.42
C ILE A 198 7.25 -14.60 22.08
N ASN A 199 8.08 -14.09 21.18
CA ASN A 199 7.68 -13.83 19.79
C ASN A 199 8.67 -14.49 18.82
N HIS A 200 8.14 -15.12 17.77
CA HIS A 200 8.91 -15.80 16.73
C HIS A 200 8.50 -15.27 15.37
N TYR A 201 9.39 -14.50 14.76
CA TYR A 201 9.13 -13.81 13.52
C TYR A 201 9.48 -14.67 12.30
N SER A 202 8.84 -14.37 11.17
CA SER A 202 9.04 -15.09 9.89
C SER A 202 10.46 -14.96 9.34
N ASN A 203 11.19 -13.93 9.75
CA ASN A 203 12.61 -13.74 9.46
C ASN A 203 13.54 -14.52 10.42
N GLY A 204 12.98 -15.42 11.23
CA GLY A 204 13.65 -16.32 12.18
C GLY A 204 14.23 -15.65 13.42
N VAL A 205 14.04 -14.34 13.60
CA VAL A 205 14.31 -13.68 14.88
C VAL A 205 13.37 -14.28 15.94
N VAL A 206 13.91 -14.56 17.12
CA VAL A 206 13.15 -14.98 18.30
C VAL A 206 13.45 -14.00 19.41
N THR A 207 12.43 -13.54 20.12
CA THR A 207 12.57 -12.61 21.24
C THR A 207 11.86 -13.11 22.48
N VAL A 208 12.43 -12.82 23.66
CA VAL A 208 11.79 -12.93 24.97
C VAL A 208 11.70 -11.53 25.58
N ASN A 209 10.50 -11.04 25.90
CA ASN A 209 10.25 -9.66 26.32
C ASN A 209 10.98 -8.64 25.41
N CYS A 210 10.88 -8.83 24.09
CA CYS A 210 11.60 -8.06 23.07
C CYS A 210 13.15 -8.08 23.12
N ALA A 211 13.78 -8.80 24.05
CA ALA A 211 15.20 -9.13 24.00
C ALA A 211 15.41 -10.27 22.98
N ARG A 212 16.25 -10.04 21.97
CA ARG A 212 16.50 -11.00 20.90
C ARG A 212 17.46 -12.08 21.37
N ILE A 213 17.16 -13.33 21.00
CA ILE A 213 18.09 -14.45 21.16
C ILE A 213 19.21 -14.30 20.11
N ILE A 214 20.43 -14.03 20.59
CA ILE A 214 21.65 -13.95 19.78
C ILE A 214 22.15 -15.36 19.44
N HIS A 215 22.27 -16.20 20.47
CA HIS A 215 22.75 -17.57 20.37
C HIS A 215 21.78 -18.50 21.08
N GLY A 216 20.91 -19.15 20.31
CA GLY A 216 19.95 -20.11 20.85
C GLY A 216 20.45 -21.55 20.86
N ASN A 217 19.75 -22.41 21.60
CA ASN A 217 19.88 -23.87 21.63
C ASN A 217 21.23 -24.39 22.14
N GLN A 218 21.83 -23.75 23.15
CA GLN A 218 23.07 -24.24 23.75
C GLN A 218 22.73 -25.31 24.80
N VAL A 219 22.75 -26.57 24.38
CA VAL A 219 22.28 -27.70 25.19
C VAL A 219 23.24 -27.96 26.35
N ALA A 220 22.68 -27.99 27.56
CA ALA A 220 23.37 -28.35 28.80
C ALA A 220 22.90 -29.73 29.30
N THR A 221 23.65 -30.39 30.17
CA THR A 221 23.29 -31.69 30.76
C THR A 221 21.95 -31.66 31.49
N ASN A 222 21.68 -30.58 32.23
CA ASN A 222 20.47 -30.32 33.01
C ASN A 222 19.61 -29.17 32.43
N GLY A 223 19.76 -28.82 31.14
CA GLY A 223 18.94 -27.75 30.57
C GLY A 223 19.33 -27.27 29.17
N VAL A 224 19.08 -25.99 28.90
CA VAL A 224 19.49 -25.26 27.69
C VAL A 224 19.72 -23.79 28.03
N VAL A 225 20.72 -23.18 27.40
CA VAL A 225 21.00 -21.74 27.47
C VAL A 225 20.65 -21.07 26.14
N HIS A 226 19.98 -19.92 26.21
CA HIS A 226 19.79 -19.00 25.09
C HIS A 226 20.40 -17.66 25.48
N VAL A 227 21.40 -17.18 24.73
CA VAL A 227 22.00 -15.86 24.98
C VAL A 227 21.10 -14.77 24.41
N ILE A 228 20.72 -13.79 25.22
CA ILE A 228 19.85 -12.68 24.83
C ILE A 228 20.60 -11.33 24.84
N ASP A 229 20.13 -10.38 24.04
CA ASP A 229 20.80 -9.10 23.83
C ASP A 229 20.46 -7.99 24.82
N ARG A 230 19.58 -8.25 25.79
CA ARG A 230 19.21 -7.32 26.87
C ARG A 230 18.90 -8.09 28.14
N VAL A 231 19.08 -7.44 29.30
CA VAL A 231 18.52 -7.96 30.56
C VAL A 231 17.03 -7.66 30.56
N ILE A 232 16.22 -8.68 30.85
CA ILE A 232 14.76 -8.56 30.88
C ILE A 232 14.27 -8.29 32.30
N SER A 233 13.25 -7.45 32.43
CA SER A 233 12.61 -7.10 33.68
C SER A 233 11.17 -7.62 33.72
N VAL A 234 10.65 -7.77 34.95
CA VAL A 234 9.28 -8.21 35.18
C VAL A 234 8.30 -7.23 34.56
N VAL A 235 7.33 -7.77 33.81
CA VAL A 235 6.28 -7.00 33.16
C VAL A 235 4.95 -7.31 33.84
N SER A 236 4.37 -6.30 34.49
CA SER A 236 3.07 -6.42 35.18
C SER A 236 2.00 -5.47 34.63
N GLN A 237 2.41 -4.38 33.98
CA GLN A 237 1.53 -3.33 33.48
C GLN A 237 0.99 -3.67 32.08
N THR A 238 -0.28 -3.37 31.83
CA THR A 238 -0.90 -3.34 30.50
C THR A 238 -0.51 -2.07 29.74
N ILE A 239 -0.86 -1.98 28.45
CA ILE A 239 -0.71 -0.74 27.68
C ILE A 239 -1.45 0.42 28.34
N LYS A 240 -2.68 0.19 28.81
CA LYS A 240 -3.46 1.19 29.56
C LYS A 240 -2.69 1.70 30.78
N ASP A 241 -2.17 0.80 31.61
CA ASP A 241 -1.47 1.19 32.84
C ASP A 241 -0.23 2.05 32.57
N VAL A 242 0.51 1.73 31.49
CA VAL A 242 1.67 2.54 31.07
C VAL A 242 1.24 3.93 30.59
N ILE A 243 0.16 4.04 29.82
CA ILE A 243 -0.37 5.34 29.37
C ILE A 243 -0.83 6.19 30.55
N GLU A 244 -1.50 5.59 31.54
CA GLU A 244 -2.03 6.31 32.71
C GLU A 244 -0.93 6.77 33.67
N SER A 245 0.22 6.09 33.71
CA SER A 245 1.32 6.38 34.65
C SER A 245 2.50 7.14 34.07
N ASN A 246 2.52 7.37 32.76
CA ASN A 246 3.63 8.05 32.07
C ASN A 246 3.30 9.52 31.77
N ASP A 247 4.05 10.44 32.37
CA ASP A 247 3.88 11.89 32.21
C ASP A 247 4.05 12.36 30.76
N ASP A 248 4.83 11.64 29.93
CA ASP A 248 5.02 11.97 28.51
C ASP A 248 3.79 11.62 27.64
N LEU A 249 2.79 10.93 28.19
CA LEU A 249 1.62 10.40 27.47
C LEU A 249 0.28 10.97 27.93
N THR A 250 0.27 12.07 28.70
CA THR A 250 -0.97 12.67 29.22
C THR A 250 -1.95 13.11 28.14
N SER A 251 -1.48 13.67 27.01
CA SER A 251 -2.33 14.02 25.86
C SER A 251 -2.93 12.77 25.20
N LEU A 252 -2.13 11.71 25.03
CA LEU A 252 -2.61 10.42 24.52
C LEU A 252 -3.65 9.79 25.46
N ASN A 253 -3.42 9.83 26.77
CA ASN A 253 -4.35 9.31 27.76
C ASN A 253 -5.71 10.02 27.66
N THR A 254 -5.67 11.36 27.52
CA THR A 254 -6.87 12.19 27.39
C THR A 254 -7.64 11.87 26.10
N ALA A 255 -6.94 11.73 24.97
CA ALA A 255 -7.54 11.32 23.69
C ALA A 255 -8.11 9.89 23.76
N ALA A 256 -7.41 8.95 24.39
CA ALA A 256 -7.84 7.56 24.56
C ALA A 256 -9.09 7.46 25.45
N LEU A 257 -9.18 8.30 26.49
CA LEU A 257 -10.36 8.41 27.34
C LEU A 257 -11.56 8.97 26.55
N SER A 258 -11.37 10.09 25.85
CA SER A 258 -12.44 10.75 25.07
C SER A 258 -12.95 9.91 23.90
N SER A 259 -12.09 9.09 23.28
CA SER A 259 -12.47 8.17 22.21
C SER A 259 -13.16 6.89 22.70
N GLY A 260 -13.07 6.58 24.00
CA GLY A 260 -13.52 5.31 24.58
C GLY A 260 -12.60 4.11 24.30
N LEU A 261 -11.40 4.32 23.74
CA LEU A 261 -10.45 3.23 23.44
C LEU A 261 -9.60 2.79 24.63
N LEU A 262 -9.56 3.58 25.71
CA LEU A 262 -8.74 3.25 26.87
C LEU A 262 -9.05 1.86 27.46
N GLY A 263 -10.32 1.44 27.45
CA GLY A 263 -10.73 0.11 27.89
C GLY A 263 -10.13 -1.01 27.02
N GLN A 264 -10.13 -0.84 25.70
CA GLN A 264 -9.54 -1.80 24.77
C GLN A 264 -8.04 -2.01 25.02
N LEU A 265 -7.32 -0.98 25.48
CA LEU A 265 -5.88 -1.04 25.79
C LEU A 265 -5.57 -1.80 27.10
N ALA A 266 -6.58 -2.12 27.91
CA ALA A 266 -6.46 -2.99 29.08
C ALA A 266 -6.70 -4.46 28.75
N GLU A 267 -7.42 -4.74 27.66
CA GLU A 267 -7.85 -6.09 27.32
C GLU A 267 -6.66 -6.99 26.98
N PRO A 268 -6.72 -8.29 27.33
CA PRO A 268 -5.73 -9.26 26.90
C PRO A 268 -5.57 -9.27 25.37
N GLY A 269 -4.34 -9.38 24.91
CA GLY A 269 -4.04 -9.38 23.48
C GLY A 269 -2.56 -9.25 23.19
N HIS A 270 -2.24 -9.10 21.91
CA HIS A 270 -0.88 -8.97 21.39
C HIS A 270 -0.81 -7.72 20.53
N TYR A 271 -0.63 -6.57 21.16
CA TYR A 271 -0.68 -5.28 20.47
C TYR A 271 0.71 -4.67 20.25
N THR A 272 0.82 -3.81 19.24
CA THR A 272 1.90 -2.81 19.15
C THR A 272 1.29 -1.44 19.10
N LEU A 273 1.57 -0.60 20.09
CA LEU A 273 1.15 0.79 20.12
C LEU A 273 2.34 1.69 19.76
N PHE A 274 2.19 2.49 18.72
CA PHE A 274 3.05 3.65 18.50
C PHE A 274 2.47 4.82 19.28
N ALA A 275 2.96 5.09 20.49
CA ALA A 275 2.37 6.06 21.41
C ALA A 275 2.93 7.48 21.13
N PRO A 276 2.14 8.41 20.59
CA PRO A 276 2.56 9.80 20.44
C PRO A 276 2.75 10.47 21.80
N THR A 277 3.89 11.14 21.99
CA THR A 277 4.19 11.93 23.19
C THR A 277 3.36 13.22 23.24
N ASN A 278 3.34 13.90 24.40
CA ASN A 278 2.72 15.23 24.51
C ASN A 278 3.26 16.20 23.46
N GLU A 279 4.58 16.23 23.24
CA GLU A 279 5.23 17.04 22.19
C GLU A 279 4.70 16.71 20.78
N ALA A 280 4.38 15.44 20.51
CA ALA A 280 3.79 15.05 19.23
C ALA A 280 2.41 15.68 19.01
N PHE A 281 1.59 15.80 20.06
CA PHE A 281 0.30 16.49 20.01
C PHE A 281 0.45 18.02 19.97
N GLU A 282 1.41 18.58 20.69
CA GLU A 282 1.72 20.02 20.67
C GLU A 282 2.20 20.51 19.30
N ASN A 283 2.82 19.62 18.52
CA ASN A 283 3.23 19.90 17.14
C ASN A 283 2.06 19.93 16.14
N LEU A 284 0.82 19.59 16.55
CA LEU A 284 -0.36 19.78 15.72
C LEU A 284 -0.88 21.21 15.84
N ASP A 285 -1.37 21.77 14.73
CA ASP A 285 -2.06 23.05 14.76
C ASP A 285 -3.28 23.00 15.70
N SER A 286 -3.54 24.09 16.42
CA SER A 286 -4.63 24.16 17.42
C SER A 286 -5.99 23.76 16.83
N ASP A 287 -6.27 24.24 15.62
CA ASP A 287 -7.55 24.02 14.94
C ASP A 287 -7.70 22.55 14.51
N VAL A 288 -6.58 21.89 14.17
CA VAL A 288 -6.54 20.47 13.85
C VAL A 288 -6.80 19.65 15.12
N LEU A 289 -6.13 19.99 16.22
CA LEU A 289 -6.30 19.28 17.49
C LEU A 289 -7.73 19.42 18.04
N GLU A 290 -8.28 20.63 18.04
CA GLU A 290 -9.67 20.88 18.48
C GLU A 290 -10.66 20.06 17.66
N ARG A 291 -10.51 20.08 16.33
CA ARG A 291 -11.35 19.29 15.42
C ARG A 291 -11.27 17.80 15.72
N LEU A 292 -10.06 17.24 15.83
CA LEU A 292 -9.85 15.83 16.13
C LEU A 292 -10.51 15.43 17.46
N MET A 293 -10.40 16.27 18.49
CA MET A 293 -10.99 16.01 19.80
C MET A 293 -12.52 16.18 19.84
N SER A 294 -13.09 16.96 18.92
CA SER A 294 -14.53 17.22 18.84
C SER A 294 -15.34 16.09 18.18
N ASP A 295 -14.73 15.29 17.31
CA ASP A 295 -15.37 14.17 16.63
C ASP A 295 -14.82 12.84 17.14
N THR A 296 -15.63 12.14 17.94
CA THR A 296 -15.26 10.85 18.53
C THR A 296 -14.95 9.78 17.48
N THR A 297 -15.62 9.79 16.32
CA THR A 297 -15.40 8.79 15.26
C THR A 297 -14.03 8.99 14.62
N VAL A 298 -13.70 10.25 14.31
CA VAL A 298 -12.39 10.63 13.79
C VAL A 298 -11.28 10.35 14.81
N LEU A 299 -11.50 10.68 16.09
CA LEU A 299 -10.54 10.40 17.17
C LEU A 299 -10.29 8.90 17.34
N GLN A 300 -11.34 8.07 17.24
CA GLN A 300 -11.20 6.62 17.27
C GLN A 300 -10.37 6.11 16.09
N ALA A 301 -10.61 6.61 14.87
CA ALA A 301 -9.82 6.23 13.69
C ALA A 301 -8.34 6.62 13.88
N LEU A 302 -8.08 7.84 14.35
CA LEU A 302 -6.73 8.34 14.65
C LEU A 302 -5.98 7.40 15.61
N LEU A 303 -6.58 7.05 16.74
CA LEU A 303 -5.92 6.24 17.75
C LEU A 303 -5.77 4.77 17.32
N LYS A 304 -6.75 4.21 16.62
CA LYS A 304 -6.64 2.86 16.03
C LYS A 304 -5.54 2.78 14.97
N TYR A 305 -5.24 3.88 14.28
CA TYR A 305 -4.14 3.93 13.31
C TYR A 305 -2.75 3.84 13.95
N HIS A 306 -2.64 4.11 15.25
CA HIS A 306 -1.42 3.92 16.02
C HIS A 306 -1.25 2.49 16.57
N LEU A 307 -2.26 1.62 16.39
CA LEU A 307 -2.34 0.32 17.03
C LEU A 307 -2.31 -0.81 15.99
N LEU A 308 -1.42 -1.79 16.21
CA LEU A 308 -1.38 -3.05 15.45
C LEU A 308 -1.92 -4.20 16.28
N ASN A 309 -2.51 -5.20 15.61
CA ASN A 309 -2.95 -6.45 16.23
C ASN A 309 -1.87 -7.55 16.19
N SER A 310 -0.61 -7.17 16.45
CA SER A 310 0.52 -8.09 16.60
C SER A 310 1.64 -7.40 17.38
N VAL A 311 2.50 -8.16 18.05
CA VAL A 311 3.69 -7.62 18.73
C VAL A 311 4.85 -7.49 17.74
N GLN A 312 5.37 -6.27 17.60
CA GLN A 312 6.50 -5.94 16.73
C GLN A 312 7.63 -5.34 17.56
N CYS A 313 8.49 -6.22 18.09
CA CYS A 313 9.72 -5.81 18.78
C CYS A 313 10.72 -5.20 17.80
N SER A 314 11.48 -4.20 18.22
CA SER A 314 12.39 -3.47 17.33
C SER A 314 13.47 -4.34 16.69
N GLU A 315 13.99 -5.33 17.43
CA GLU A 315 15.01 -6.26 16.93
C GLU A 315 14.51 -7.24 15.87
N ALA A 316 13.18 -7.36 15.70
CA ALA A 316 12.59 -8.13 14.62
C ALA A 316 12.57 -7.37 13.29
N ILE A 317 12.67 -6.04 13.32
CA ILE A 317 12.60 -5.20 12.12
C ILE A 317 13.99 -5.08 11.50
N MET A 318 14.22 -5.81 10.40
CA MET A 318 15.49 -5.78 9.66
C MET A 318 15.41 -5.02 8.33
N ALA A 319 14.19 -4.77 7.84
CA ALA A 319 13.87 -4.09 6.60
C ALA A 319 12.41 -3.61 6.61
N GLY A 320 12.08 -2.66 5.72
CA GLY A 320 10.72 -2.15 5.53
C GLY A 320 9.71 -3.27 5.24
N SER A 321 8.65 -3.31 6.04
CA SER A 321 7.53 -4.24 5.95
C SER A 321 6.22 -3.51 6.24
N VAL A 322 5.14 -3.93 5.59
CA VAL A 322 3.83 -3.29 5.67
C VAL A 322 2.96 -4.04 6.67
N TYR A 323 2.29 -3.30 7.56
CA TYR A 323 1.41 -3.83 8.61
C TYR A 323 0.06 -3.12 8.56
N GLY A 324 -1.02 -3.88 8.70
CA GLY A 324 -2.36 -3.35 8.86
C GLY A 324 -2.59 -2.85 10.28
N THR A 325 -3.09 -1.63 10.41
CA THR A 325 -3.50 -1.04 11.69
C THR A 325 -4.91 -1.46 12.07
N LEU A 326 -5.34 -1.21 13.30
CA LEU A 326 -6.72 -1.44 13.71
C LEU A 326 -7.72 -0.45 13.08
N GLU A 327 -7.25 0.65 12.48
CA GLU A 327 -8.09 1.55 11.70
C GLU A 327 -8.46 0.92 10.34
N GLY A 328 -7.60 0.02 9.83
CA GLY A 328 -7.79 -0.72 8.57
C GLY A 328 -6.74 -0.37 7.52
N SER A 329 -6.21 0.85 7.55
CA SER A 329 -5.12 1.29 6.68
C SER A 329 -3.77 0.69 7.10
N ASN A 330 -2.83 0.67 6.16
CA ASN A 330 -1.51 0.10 6.37
C ASN A 330 -0.46 1.17 6.75
N ILE A 331 0.47 0.80 7.63
CA ILE A 331 1.71 1.55 7.88
C ILE A 331 2.92 0.72 7.45
N GLU A 332 3.99 1.39 7.01
CA GLU A 332 5.28 0.76 6.78
C GLU A 332 6.15 0.91 8.03
N ILE A 333 6.61 -0.21 8.59
CA ILE A 333 7.61 -0.22 9.67
C ILE A 333 8.92 -0.70 9.09
N GLY A 334 9.97 0.09 9.32
CA GLY A 334 11.32 -0.18 8.86
C GLY A 334 12.35 0.26 9.88
N CYS A 335 13.59 0.40 9.42
CA CYS A 335 14.70 0.85 10.23
C CYS A 335 15.78 1.50 9.36
N ASP A 336 16.47 2.50 9.91
CA ASP A 336 17.71 3.06 9.36
C ASP A 336 18.77 3.14 10.47
N GLY A 337 19.75 2.24 10.41
CA GLY A 337 20.68 1.98 11.50
C GLY A 337 19.95 1.37 12.70
N GLU A 338 20.07 2.02 13.86
CA GLU A 338 19.45 1.56 15.11
C GLU A 338 18.07 2.17 15.38
N SER A 339 17.68 3.16 14.58
CA SER A 339 16.39 3.84 14.66
C SER A 339 15.33 3.08 13.88
N LEU A 340 14.19 2.81 14.52
CA LEU A 340 12.99 2.39 13.83
C LEU A 340 12.42 3.55 13.00
N THR A 341 11.81 3.22 11.87
CA THR A 341 11.11 4.18 11.02
C THR A 341 9.66 3.76 10.85
N VAL A 342 8.76 4.72 10.90
CA VAL A 342 7.34 4.53 10.56
C VAL A 342 7.04 5.38 9.33
N ASN A 343 6.50 4.77 8.27
CA ASN A 343 6.30 5.38 6.96
C ASN A 343 7.57 6.06 6.40
N GLY A 344 8.74 5.47 6.66
CA GLY A 344 10.06 5.99 6.26
C GLY A 344 10.61 7.14 7.13
N ILE A 345 9.89 7.58 8.16
CA ILE A 345 10.28 8.70 9.03
C ILE A 345 10.87 8.15 10.35
N LYS A 346 12.01 8.70 10.78
CA LYS A 346 12.66 8.39 12.07
C LYS A 346 11.99 9.13 13.23
N MET A 347 10.80 8.69 13.59
CA MET A 347 10.00 9.32 14.64
C MET A 347 10.03 8.59 16.00
N VAL A 348 10.53 7.35 16.04
CA VAL A 348 10.54 6.55 17.27
C VAL A 348 11.63 7.07 18.22
N LEU A 349 11.21 7.57 19.39
CA LEU A 349 12.06 8.13 20.44
C LEU A 349 12.56 7.04 21.41
N LYS A 350 11.64 6.18 21.85
CA LYS A 350 11.91 5.08 22.78
C LYS A 350 11.19 3.84 22.30
N LYS A 351 11.90 2.72 22.26
CA LYS A 351 11.42 1.46 21.69
C LYS A 351 11.35 0.36 22.74
N ASP A 352 10.54 -0.64 22.47
CA ASP A 352 10.43 -1.89 23.26
C ASP A 352 10.01 -1.67 24.72
N ILE A 353 9.03 -0.79 24.99
CA ILE A 353 8.38 -0.75 26.30
C ILE A 353 7.39 -1.93 26.34
N VAL A 354 7.82 -3.03 26.94
CA VAL A 354 7.04 -4.27 26.99
C VAL A 354 5.93 -4.16 28.03
N THR A 355 4.73 -4.60 27.65
CA THR A 355 3.55 -4.67 28.53
C THR A 355 2.96 -6.07 28.52
N SER A 356 2.04 -6.36 29.44
CA SER A 356 1.45 -7.69 29.58
C SER A 356 0.54 -8.10 28.40
N ASN A 357 0.10 -7.12 27.59
CA ASN A 357 -0.75 -7.30 26.42
C ASN A 357 -0.14 -6.69 25.14
N GLY A 358 1.17 -6.40 25.10
CA GLY A 358 1.80 -5.86 23.90
C GLY A 358 3.15 -5.18 24.10
N VAL A 359 3.46 -4.28 23.17
CA VAL A 359 4.66 -3.44 23.19
C VAL A 359 4.32 -2.01 22.79
N ILE A 360 4.95 -1.04 23.45
CA ILE A 360 4.81 0.39 23.14
C ILE A 360 6.14 0.91 22.56
N HIS A 361 6.02 1.71 21.50
CA HIS A 361 7.11 2.53 20.95
C HIS A 361 6.68 4.00 21.02
N LEU A 362 7.41 4.84 21.75
CA LEU A 362 7.13 6.28 21.82
C LEU A 362 7.52 6.96 20.52
N ILE A 363 6.65 7.81 19.98
CA ILE A 363 6.89 8.56 18.74
C ILE A 363 6.73 10.06 18.96
N ASN A 364 7.49 10.87 18.21
CA ASN A 364 7.44 12.34 18.29
C ASN A 364 6.50 13.00 17.28
N GLN A 365 5.69 12.22 16.55
CA GLN A 365 4.69 12.72 15.60
C GLN A 365 3.41 11.92 15.73
N VAL A 366 2.25 12.57 15.60
CA VAL A 366 0.97 11.88 15.52
C VAL A 366 0.81 11.27 14.12
N LEU A 367 0.56 9.96 14.05
CA LEU A 367 0.21 9.26 12.82
C LEU A 367 -1.22 9.61 12.42
N MET A 368 -1.37 10.36 11.33
CA MET A 368 -2.69 10.82 10.86
C MET A 368 -3.18 9.98 9.68
N PRO A 369 -4.21 9.12 9.86
CA PRO A 369 -4.83 8.39 8.76
C PRO A 369 -5.59 9.36 7.85
N ASP A 370 -5.81 8.96 6.59
CA ASP A 370 -6.56 9.79 5.65
C ASP A 370 -8.00 10.02 6.14
N SER A 371 -8.63 9.03 6.78
CA SER A 371 -9.96 9.12 7.40
C SER A 371 -10.09 10.19 8.49
N ALA A 372 -8.98 10.65 9.08
CA ALA A 372 -8.95 11.73 10.07
C ALA A 372 -8.59 13.09 9.48
N LYS A 373 -8.23 13.16 8.20
CA LYS A 373 -7.90 14.39 7.49
C LYS A 373 -9.13 15.00 6.84
N GLN A 374 -9.18 16.32 6.82
CA GLN A 374 -10.12 17.02 5.95
C GLN A 374 -9.72 16.85 4.48
N VAL A 375 -10.68 17.00 3.58
CA VAL A 375 -10.46 16.76 2.14
C VAL A 375 -9.34 17.62 1.53
N MET A 376 -9.14 18.85 2.03
CA MET A 376 -8.06 19.73 1.60
C MET A 376 -6.67 19.23 2.05
N GLU A 377 -6.60 18.57 3.21
CA GLU A 377 -5.36 17.99 3.76
C GLU A 377 -4.96 16.70 3.02
N LEU A 378 -5.87 16.09 2.24
CA LEU A 378 -5.57 14.93 1.39
C LEU A 378 -4.75 15.32 0.15
N ILE A 379 -4.76 16.59 -0.24
CA ILE A 379 -4.12 17.08 -1.46
C ILE A 379 -2.59 16.96 -1.32
N GLY A 380 -1.98 16.18 -2.21
CA GLY A 380 -0.56 15.88 -2.17
C GLY A 380 0.29 16.83 -3.01
N LYS A 381 1.61 16.61 -2.98
CA LYS A 381 2.60 17.38 -3.76
C LYS A 381 2.35 17.38 -5.27
N SER A 382 1.74 16.32 -5.80
CA SER A 382 1.38 16.20 -7.22
C SER A 382 0.22 17.10 -7.66
N GLN A 383 -0.47 17.75 -6.72
CA GLN A 383 -1.59 18.66 -6.91
C GLN A 383 -1.34 20.01 -6.20
N SER A 384 -0.09 20.31 -5.85
CA SER A 384 0.26 21.52 -5.10
C SER A 384 -0.23 22.78 -5.81
N ILE A 385 -0.07 22.86 -7.14
CA ILE A 385 -0.52 24.02 -7.93
C ILE A 385 -2.03 24.23 -7.78
N PHE A 386 -2.82 23.15 -7.81
CA PHE A 386 -4.25 23.23 -7.58
C PHE A 386 -4.57 23.71 -6.16
N SER A 387 -3.89 23.15 -5.14
CA SER A 387 -4.07 23.55 -3.74
C SER A 387 -3.79 25.03 -3.52
N ASP A 388 -2.68 25.53 -4.07
CA ASP A 388 -2.24 26.91 -3.94
C ASP A 388 -3.30 27.84 -4.54
N MET A 389 -3.79 27.56 -5.75
CA MET A 389 -4.83 28.37 -6.39
C MET A 389 -6.18 28.35 -5.65
N VAL A 390 -6.60 27.20 -5.13
CA VAL A 390 -7.84 27.08 -4.33
C VAL A 390 -7.73 27.96 -3.08
N SER A 391 -6.55 28.02 -2.46
CA SER A 391 -6.29 28.89 -1.31
C SER A 391 -6.24 30.36 -1.71
N GLU A 392 -5.43 30.72 -2.70
CA GLU A 392 -5.22 32.12 -3.15
C GLU A 392 -6.50 32.78 -3.65
N LEU A 393 -7.39 32.03 -4.32
CA LEU A 393 -8.66 32.55 -4.83
C LEU A 393 -9.80 32.52 -3.79
N GLY A 394 -9.48 32.12 -2.55
CA GLY A 394 -10.40 32.09 -1.41
C GLY A 394 -11.50 31.03 -1.52
N LEU A 395 -11.27 29.96 -2.29
CA LEU A 395 -12.23 28.86 -2.42
C LEU A 395 -12.18 27.94 -1.21
N SER A 396 -11.03 27.80 -0.56
CA SER A 396 -10.89 27.05 0.71
C SER A 396 -11.80 27.61 1.81
N ALA A 397 -11.90 28.94 1.93
CA ALA A 397 -12.76 29.59 2.91
C ALA A 397 -14.26 29.41 2.63
N ALA A 398 -14.63 29.11 1.38
CA ALA A 398 -16.02 28.79 1.02
C ALA A 398 -16.39 27.33 1.36
N MET A 399 -15.39 26.49 1.66
CA MET A 399 -15.57 25.11 2.07
C MET A 399 -15.73 25.04 3.59
N GLN A 400 -16.93 24.70 4.08
CA GLN A 400 -17.18 24.60 5.51
C GLN A 400 -16.66 23.25 6.04
N SER A 401 -16.14 23.23 7.27
CA SER A 401 -15.61 22.00 7.88
C SER A 401 -16.66 20.89 8.00
N GLU A 402 -17.90 21.27 8.34
CA GLU A 402 -19.03 20.37 8.58
C GLU A 402 -19.74 19.89 7.31
N THR A 403 -19.36 20.43 6.16
CA THR A 403 -19.97 20.07 4.88
C THR A 403 -19.10 19.11 4.10
N GLU A 404 -19.77 18.17 3.45
CA GLU A 404 -19.11 17.13 2.68
C GLU A 404 -18.80 17.58 1.25
N TYR A 405 -17.56 17.32 0.80
CA TYR A 405 -17.12 17.70 -0.55
C TYR A 405 -16.46 16.54 -1.30
N THR A 406 -16.45 16.63 -2.63
CA THR A 406 -15.53 15.86 -3.47
C THR A 406 -14.66 16.81 -4.28
N ILE A 407 -13.35 16.72 -4.08
CA ILE A 407 -12.36 17.50 -4.82
C ILE A 407 -11.88 16.69 -6.02
N LEU A 408 -12.06 17.22 -7.21
CA LEU A 408 -11.55 16.69 -8.46
C LEU A 408 -10.22 17.38 -8.79
N ALA A 409 -9.13 17.06 -8.09
CA ALA A 409 -7.88 17.81 -8.17
C ALA A 409 -7.03 17.41 -9.41
N PRO A 410 -6.77 18.33 -10.36
CA PRO A 410 -5.86 18.08 -11.46
C PRO A 410 -4.42 17.89 -10.99
N LEU A 411 -3.65 17.05 -11.71
CA LEU A 411 -2.20 16.98 -11.55
C LEU A 411 -1.54 18.31 -11.93
N ASN A 412 -0.38 18.62 -11.33
CA ASN A 412 0.38 19.85 -11.62
C ASN A 412 0.63 20.05 -13.14
N GLY A 413 0.85 18.97 -13.89
CA GLY A 413 1.04 19.04 -15.34
C GLY A 413 -0.18 19.50 -16.15
N ALA A 414 -1.36 19.63 -15.53
CA ALA A 414 -2.56 20.19 -16.16
C ALA A 414 -2.55 21.73 -16.23
N PHE A 415 -1.69 22.40 -15.47
CA PHE A 415 -1.58 23.85 -15.41
C PHE A 415 -0.47 24.33 -16.35
N SER A 416 -0.83 24.53 -17.62
CA SER A 416 0.04 25.09 -18.65
C SER A 416 0.29 26.60 -18.46
N ASP A 417 1.31 27.16 -19.11
CA ASP A 417 1.59 28.61 -19.09
C ASP A 417 0.37 29.42 -19.55
N GLU A 418 -0.37 28.91 -20.55
CA GLU A 418 -1.62 29.51 -21.00
C GLU A 418 -2.65 29.55 -19.87
N THR A 419 -2.82 28.44 -19.13
CA THR A 419 -3.72 28.37 -17.97
C THR A 419 -3.30 29.36 -16.88
N MET A 420 -2.01 29.44 -16.59
CA MET A 420 -1.47 30.34 -15.56
C MET A 420 -1.65 31.81 -15.93
N SER A 421 -1.73 32.13 -17.23
CA SER A 421 -1.94 33.49 -17.74
C SER A 421 -3.42 33.90 -17.84
N MET A 422 -4.36 33.01 -17.52
CA MET A 422 -5.80 33.29 -17.61
C MET A 422 -6.24 34.35 -16.59
N ASP A 423 -7.32 35.05 -16.92
CA ASP A 423 -7.99 35.95 -15.96
C ASP A 423 -8.39 35.18 -14.69
N GLN A 424 -8.02 35.72 -13.53
CA GLN A 424 -8.22 35.06 -12.25
C GLN A 424 -9.70 34.80 -11.93
N ARG A 425 -10.64 35.61 -12.43
CA ARG A 425 -12.07 35.36 -12.22
C ARG A 425 -12.53 34.15 -13.01
N LEU A 426 -12.03 34.01 -14.24
CA LEU A 426 -12.31 32.84 -15.07
C LEU A 426 -11.67 31.58 -14.47
N LEU A 427 -10.43 31.67 -14.01
CA LEU A 427 -9.76 30.56 -13.34
C LEU A 427 -10.50 30.14 -12.07
N LYS A 428 -10.99 31.10 -11.28
CA LYS A 428 -11.83 30.81 -10.11
C LYS A 428 -13.07 30.01 -10.47
N ILE A 429 -13.80 30.40 -11.53
CA ILE A 429 -14.98 29.66 -12.01
C ILE A 429 -14.59 28.24 -12.46
N ILE A 430 -13.44 28.08 -13.11
CA ILE A 430 -12.94 26.76 -13.50
C ILE A 430 -12.70 25.90 -12.25
N LEU A 431 -12.03 26.43 -11.22
CA LEU A 431 -11.74 25.70 -9.99
C LEU A 431 -13.00 25.41 -9.15
N GLU A 432 -14.02 26.28 -9.17
CA GLU A 432 -15.33 26.00 -8.58
C GLU A 432 -15.98 24.75 -9.20
N ASN A 433 -15.70 24.46 -10.47
CA ASN A 433 -16.15 23.25 -11.14
C ASN A 433 -15.32 21.99 -10.79
N HIS A 434 -14.23 22.13 -10.04
CA HIS A 434 -13.46 21.00 -9.52
C HIS A 434 -13.87 20.63 -8.09
N ILE A 435 -14.87 21.32 -7.51
CA ILE A 435 -15.37 21.04 -6.16
C ILE A 435 -16.85 20.66 -6.27
N VAL A 436 -17.18 19.43 -5.91
CA VAL A 436 -18.54 18.88 -5.91
C VAL A 436 -19.14 18.99 -4.51
N LYS A 437 -20.41 19.38 -4.42
CA LYS A 437 -21.14 19.71 -3.17
C LYS A 437 -21.48 18.52 -2.26
N ARG A 438 -20.97 17.33 -2.55
CA ARG A 438 -21.25 16.10 -1.81
C ARG A 438 -20.02 15.21 -1.81
N LYS A 439 -19.90 14.37 -0.79
CA LYS A 439 -18.96 13.25 -0.76
C LYS A 439 -19.44 12.16 -1.71
N VAL A 440 -18.60 11.80 -2.67
CA VAL A 440 -18.86 10.76 -3.67
C VAL A 440 -17.61 9.91 -3.76
N SER A 441 -17.66 8.67 -3.27
CA SER A 441 -16.52 7.77 -3.34
C SER A 441 -16.43 7.14 -4.73
N LEU A 442 -15.26 6.62 -5.08
CA LEU A 442 -15.01 6.03 -6.40
C LEU A 442 -15.99 4.88 -6.72
N SER A 443 -16.41 4.12 -5.71
CA SER A 443 -17.37 3.02 -5.83
C SER A 443 -18.80 3.49 -6.11
N ASP A 444 -19.13 4.74 -5.78
CA ASP A 444 -20.48 5.28 -5.89
C ASP A 444 -20.73 5.89 -7.28
N LEU A 445 -19.67 6.06 -8.07
CA LEU A 445 -19.76 6.58 -9.42
C LEU A 445 -20.42 5.56 -10.36
N TYR A 446 -21.38 6.04 -11.16
CA TYR A 446 -22.00 5.26 -12.23
C TYR A 446 -22.10 6.06 -13.54
N SER A 447 -22.15 5.35 -14.67
CA SER A 447 -22.22 6.00 -15.99
C SER A 447 -23.51 6.80 -16.15
N GLY A 448 -23.40 8.04 -16.61
CA GLY A 448 -24.52 8.96 -16.80
C GLY A 448 -24.92 9.74 -15.53
N GLN A 449 -24.25 9.50 -14.40
CA GLN A 449 -24.45 10.30 -13.18
C GLN A 449 -24.11 11.78 -13.43
N LEU A 450 -24.86 12.66 -12.77
CA LEU A 450 -24.64 14.10 -12.76
C LEU A 450 -24.12 14.54 -11.39
N LEU A 451 -23.02 15.28 -11.37
CA LEU A 451 -22.37 15.80 -10.17
C LEU A 451 -22.52 17.32 -10.13
N GLU A 452 -23.14 17.85 -9.06
CA GLU A 452 -23.31 19.29 -8.89
C GLU A 452 -22.06 19.94 -8.26
N THR A 453 -21.50 20.92 -8.97
CA THR A 453 -20.32 21.68 -8.53
C THR A 453 -20.70 22.86 -7.65
N LEU A 454 -19.73 23.41 -6.91
CA LEU A 454 -19.89 24.68 -6.20
C LEU A 454 -20.27 25.83 -7.15
N GLY A 455 -19.76 25.80 -8.38
CA GLY A 455 -20.12 26.74 -9.44
C GLY A 455 -21.54 26.55 -10.03
N GLY A 456 -22.33 25.61 -9.50
CA GLY A 456 -23.70 25.35 -9.93
C GLY A 456 -23.81 24.65 -11.29
N LYS A 457 -22.72 24.04 -11.77
CA LYS A 457 -22.71 23.23 -13.00
C LYS A 457 -22.97 21.77 -12.66
N LEU A 458 -23.52 21.05 -13.63
CA LEU A 458 -23.68 19.59 -13.56
C LEU A 458 -22.63 18.94 -14.44
N LEU A 459 -21.76 18.13 -13.85
CA LEU A 459 -20.74 17.37 -14.55
C LEU A 459 -21.21 15.95 -14.79
N ARG A 460 -20.97 15.43 -15.98
CA ARG A 460 -21.36 14.07 -16.38
C ARG A 460 -20.25 13.09 -16.13
N VAL A 461 -20.62 11.94 -15.58
CA VAL A 461 -19.71 10.82 -15.32
C VAL A 461 -19.78 9.83 -16.47
N PHE A 462 -18.61 9.47 -17.00
CA PHE A 462 -18.43 8.45 -18.02
C PHE A 462 -17.57 7.32 -17.45
N ILE A 463 -18.15 6.12 -17.36
CA ILE A 463 -17.42 4.93 -16.93
C ILE A 463 -17.13 4.06 -18.14
N TYR A 464 -15.84 3.88 -18.39
CA TYR A 464 -15.31 2.98 -19.40
C TYR A 464 -14.73 1.74 -18.73
N ARG A 465 -14.30 0.77 -19.55
CA ARG A 465 -13.74 -0.50 -19.06
C ARG A 465 -12.51 -0.31 -18.16
N THR A 466 -11.66 0.66 -18.49
CA THR A 466 -10.35 0.87 -17.85
C THR A 466 -10.16 2.29 -17.34
N ALA A 467 -11.19 3.14 -17.42
CA ALA A 467 -11.10 4.55 -17.08
C ALA A 467 -12.44 5.07 -16.54
N VAL A 468 -12.37 5.99 -15.59
CA VAL A 468 -13.50 6.80 -15.13
C VAL A 468 -13.18 8.24 -15.48
N CYS A 469 -14.11 8.91 -16.14
CA CYS A 469 -13.92 10.29 -16.58
C CYS A 469 -15.11 11.14 -16.19
N ILE A 470 -14.83 12.39 -15.84
CA ILE A 470 -15.82 13.41 -15.51
C ILE A 470 -15.63 14.51 -16.54
N GLU A 471 -16.65 14.72 -17.38
CA GLU A 471 -16.57 15.57 -18.56
C GLU A 471 -15.40 15.18 -19.48
N ASN A 472 -14.49 16.11 -19.79
CA ASN A 472 -13.32 15.91 -20.63
C ASN A 472 -12.13 15.30 -19.88
N ALA A 473 -12.14 15.29 -18.55
CA ALA A 473 -11.00 14.90 -17.73
C ALA A 473 -11.18 13.49 -17.16
N CYS A 474 -10.13 12.67 -17.23
CA CYS A 474 -10.15 11.32 -16.68
C CYS A 474 -9.39 11.23 -15.36
N MET A 475 -9.90 10.37 -14.48
CA MET A 475 -9.31 10.09 -13.18
C MET A 475 -7.99 9.34 -13.33
N VAL A 476 -7.11 9.55 -12.36
CA VAL A 476 -5.85 8.84 -12.16
C VAL A 476 -5.93 8.07 -10.85
N ARG A 477 -5.16 6.99 -10.73
CA ARG A 477 -5.04 6.25 -9.46
C ARG A 477 -4.58 7.17 -8.34
N GLY A 478 -5.06 6.89 -7.12
CA GLY A 478 -4.72 7.66 -5.92
C GLY A 478 -5.88 8.42 -5.33
N SER A 479 -7.14 8.02 -5.60
CA SER A 479 -8.28 8.56 -4.85
C SER A 479 -8.13 8.26 -3.36
N ARG A 480 -8.50 9.23 -2.52
CA ARG A 480 -8.40 9.15 -1.05
C ARG A 480 -9.68 9.65 -0.44
N GLU A 481 -10.04 9.10 0.71
CA GLU A 481 -11.23 9.47 1.45
C GLU A 481 -10.82 9.98 2.83
N GLY A 482 -11.38 11.12 3.21
CA GLY A 482 -11.17 11.76 4.49
C GLY A 482 -12.46 11.96 5.27
N SER A 483 -12.35 12.67 6.39
CA SER A 483 -13.43 12.82 7.36
C SER A 483 -14.64 13.55 6.75
N ASN A 484 -14.40 14.63 6.01
CA ASN A 484 -15.45 15.45 5.39
C ASN A 484 -15.44 15.44 3.84
N GLY A 485 -14.78 14.47 3.21
CA GLY A 485 -14.81 14.43 1.74
C GLY A 485 -13.92 13.42 1.07
N VAL A 486 -13.93 13.46 -0.26
CA VAL A 486 -13.15 12.56 -1.13
C VAL A 486 -12.29 13.39 -2.07
N LEU A 487 -11.05 12.94 -2.27
CA LEU A 487 -10.14 13.47 -3.25
C LEU A 487 -10.04 12.50 -4.43
N HIS A 488 -10.30 13.01 -5.63
CA HIS A 488 -10.09 12.32 -6.90
C HIS A 488 -9.01 13.05 -7.70
N LEU A 489 -8.00 12.32 -8.14
CA LEU A 489 -6.91 12.88 -8.96
C LEU A 489 -7.36 12.91 -10.42
N MET A 490 -7.25 14.07 -11.06
CA MET A 490 -7.64 14.28 -12.45
C MET A 490 -6.42 14.50 -13.34
N ARG A 491 -6.43 13.97 -14.56
CA ARG A 491 -5.33 14.14 -15.51
C ARG A 491 -5.22 15.57 -16.05
N SER A 492 -6.36 16.25 -16.19
CA SER A 492 -6.48 17.57 -16.82
C SER A 492 -7.54 18.40 -16.10
N LEU A 493 -7.61 19.69 -16.43
CA LEU A 493 -8.69 20.57 -16.00
C LEU A 493 -10.03 20.13 -16.61
N ILE A 494 -11.07 20.18 -15.79
CA ILE A 494 -12.46 19.96 -16.17
C ILE A 494 -12.98 21.23 -16.86
N GLN A 495 -13.50 21.05 -18.06
CA GLN A 495 -14.13 22.09 -18.87
C GLN A 495 -15.56 21.65 -19.16
N PRO A 496 -16.54 22.12 -18.36
CA PRO A 496 -17.93 21.82 -18.60
C PRO A 496 -18.35 22.41 -19.96
N PRO A 497 -19.16 21.71 -20.76
CA PRO A 497 -19.58 22.22 -22.04
C PRO A 497 -20.53 23.41 -21.90
N GLU A 498 -20.35 24.41 -22.77
CA GLU A 498 -21.19 25.62 -22.78
C GLU A 498 -22.14 25.69 -23.99
N THR A 499 -21.90 24.89 -25.03
CA THR A 499 -22.59 24.99 -26.31
C THR A 499 -22.98 23.61 -26.83
N THR A 500 -23.94 23.63 -27.74
CA THR A 500 -24.40 22.46 -28.49
C THR A 500 -23.36 22.01 -29.52
N ILE A 501 -23.45 20.76 -30.00
CA ILE A 501 -22.62 20.30 -31.13
C ILE A 501 -22.85 21.20 -32.36
N TYR A 502 -24.12 21.54 -32.63
CA TYR A 502 -24.48 22.41 -33.74
C TYR A 502 -23.82 23.80 -33.66
N GLU A 503 -23.96 24.50 -32.54
CA GLU A 503 -23.39 25.84 -32.33
C GLU A 503 -21.87 25.85 -32.45
N LEU A 504 -21.23 24.79 -31.96
CA LEU A 504 -19.79 24.63 -32.00
C LEU A 504 -19.26 24.41 -33.41
N LEU A 505 -19.87 23.50 -34.19
CA LEU A 505 -19.53 23.29 -35.59
C LEU A 505 -19.73 24.57 -36.42
N LEU A 506 -20.81 25.29 -36.13
CA LEU A 506 -21.12 26.57 -36.78
C LEU A 506 -20.06 27.64 -36.47
N LYS A 507 -19.62 27.73 -35.21
CA LYS A 507 -18.62 28.71 -34.75
C LYS A 507 -17.21 28.44 -35.31
N ASP A 508 -16.82 27.18 -35.42
CA ASP A 508 -15.49 26.81 -35.95
C ASP A 508 -15.35 27.15 -37.45
N GLY A 509 -16.44 27.00 -38.22
CA GLY A 509 -16.50 27.44 -39.61
C GLY A 509 -15.80 26.55 -40.63
N ARG A 510 -15.10 25.48 -40.21
CA ARG A 510 -14.48 24.46 -41.09
C ARG A 510 -15.38 23.26 -41.40
N PHE A 511 -16.65 23.31 -41.02
CA PHE A 511 -17.61 22.22 -41.19
C PHE A 511 -18.79 22.63 -42.08
N LYS A 512 -18.61 23.62 -42.96
CA LYS A 512 -19.70 24.19 -43.76
C LYS A 512 -20.33 23.15 -44.68
N ILE A 513 -19.50 22.34 -45.35
CA ILE A 513 -19.96 21.29 -46.26
C ILE A 513 -20.72 20.23 -45.46
N PHE A 514 -20.18 19.80 -44.32
CA PHE A 514 -20.83 18.82 -43.45
C PHE A 514 -22.19 19.32 -42.93
N LEU A 515 -22.27 20.57 -42.45
CA LEU A 515 -23.51 21.16 -41.98
C LEU A 515 -24.56 21.27 -43.10
N ALA A 516 -24.17 21.64 -44.32
CA ALA A 516 -25.07 21.68 -45.47
C ALA A 516 -25.60 20.29 -45.87
N LEU A 517 -24.78 19.25 -45.74
CA LEU A 517 -25.20 17.86 -45.96
C LEU A 517 -26.17 17.38 -44.87
N MET A 518 -25.91 17.72 -43.59
CA MET A 518 -26.81 17.44 -42.48
C MET A 518 -28.18 18.10 -42.66
N GLU A 519 -28.21 19.34 -43.15
CA GLU A 519 -29.44 20.06 -43.51
C GLU A 519 -30.18 19.38 -44.66
N SER A 520 -29.46 19.05 -45.75
CA SER A 520 -30.04 18.36 -46.91
C SER A 520 -30.64 16.99 -46.54
N ALA A 521 -30.05 16.29 -45.57
CA ALA A 521 -30.53 15.01 -45.07
C ALA A 521 -31.67 15.13 -44.04
N GLY A 522 -31.98 16.34 -43.56
CA GLY A 522 -32.93 16.58 -42.48
C GLY A 522 -32.46 16.03 -41.13
N LEU A 523 -31.14 16.03 -40.87
CA LEU A 523 -30.52 15.52 -39.63
C LEU A 523 -30.02 16.65 -38.71
N THR A 524 -30.27 17.92 -39.04
CA THR A 524 -29.82 19.06 -38.24
C THR A 524 -30.34 19.02 -36.81
N ASP A 525 -31.55 18.50 -36.59
CA ASP A 525 -32.14 18.40 -35.25
C ASP A 525 -31.36 17.43 -34.35
N LEU A 526 -30.73 16.38 -34.91
CA LEU A 526 -29.86 15.47 -34.16
C LEU A 526 -28.65 16.20 -33.55
N LEU A 527 -28.17 17.27 -34.20
CA LEU A 527 -27.07 18.10 -33.69
C LEU A 527 -27.53 19.10 -32.62
N LYS A 528 -28.83 19.36 -32.51
CA LYS A 528 -29.44 20.34 -31.60
C LYS A 528 -30.14 19.70 -30.39
N GLN A 529 -30.59 18.46 -30.53
CA GLN A 529 -31.29 17.73 -29.47
C GLN A 529 -30.34 17.30 -28.35
N GLU A 530 -30.89 17.24 -27.13
CA GLU A 530 -30.20 16.64 -26.00
C GLU A 530 -30.00 15.14 -26.23
N GLY A 531 -28.79 14.66 -25.95
CA GLY A 531 -28.47 13.25 -26.06
C GLY A 531 -26.99 12.96 -25.87
N SER A 532 -26.69 11.67 -25.74
CA SER A 532 -25.31 11.17 -25.59
C SER A 532 -24.84 10.61 -26.92
N TYR A 533 -24.10 11.43 -27.67
CA TYR A 533 -23.56 11.06 -28.97
C TYR A 533 -22.07 11.37 -29.05
N THR A 534 -21.37 10.56 -29.84
CA THR A 534 -20.01 10.87 -30.31
C THR A 534 -20.09 11.12 -31.81
N LEU A 535 -19.72 12.33 -32.23
CA LEU A 535 -19.72 12.73 -33.63
C LEU A 535 -18.29 12.78 -34.16
N PHE A 536 -18.04 12.03 -35.24
CA PHE A 536 -16.82 12.13 -36.04
C PHE A 536 -17.08 13.09 -37.20
N ALA A 537 -17.00 14.40 -36.98
CA ALA A 537 -17.32 15.40 -38.01
C ALA A 537 -16.17 15.58 -39.02
N PRO A 538 -16.38 15.31 -40.32
CA PRO A 538 -15.40 15.62 -41.36
C PRO A 538 -15.30 17.14 -41.59
N ILE A 539 -14.08 17.66 -41.61
CA ILE A 539 -13.79 19.05 -42.01
C ILE A 539 -13.98 19.24 -43.52
N ASP A 540 -14.16 20.47 -43.97
CA ASP A 540 -14.35 20.81 -45.40
C ASP A 540 -13.22 20.26 -46.28
N ALA A 541 -11.98 20.23 -45.78
CA ALA A 541 -10.84 19.66 -46.49
C ALA A 541 -10.95 18.14 -46.76
N ALA A 542 -11.68 17.39 -45.93
CA ALA A 542 -11.93 15.97 -46.15
C ALA A 542 -12.78 15.72 -47.40
N PHE A 543 -13.63 16.70 -47.75
CA PHE A 543 -14.45 16.67 -48.97
C PHE A 543 -13.70 17.18 -50.20
N GLY A 544 -12.48 17.73 -50.07
CA GLY A 544 -11.73 18.29 -51.19
C GLY A 544 -11.29 17.26 -52.24
N THR A 545 -11.44 15.97 -51.95
CA THR A 545 -11.23 14.87 -52.91
C THR A 545 -12.47 14.54 -53.73
N LEU A 546 -13.63 15.10 -53.36
CA LEU A 546 -14.90 14.91 -54.05
C LEU A 546 -15.15 16.10 -54.99
N THR A 547 -15.62 15.81 -56.19
CA THR A 547 -16.03 16.83 -57.16
C THR A 547 -17.41 17.40 -56.80
N GLU A 548 -17.81 18.53 -57.39
CA GLU A 548 -19.18 19.04 -57.21
C GLU A 548 -20.24 18.05 -57.74
N GLU A 549 -19.89 17.24 -58.74
CA GLU A 549 -20.71 16.14 -59.26
C GLU A 549 -20.89 15.04 -58.20
N ASP A 550 -19.84 14.69 -57.46
CA ASP A 550 -19.93 13.71 -56.38
C ASP A 550 -20.82 14.20 -55.23
N ILE A 551 -20.70 15.49 -54.87
CA ILE A 551 -21.53 16.10 -53.81
C ILE A 551 -23.00 16.20 -54.24
N THR A 552 -23.26 16.53 -55.51
CA THR A 552 -24.63 16.56 -56.04
C THR A 552 -25.22 15.15 -56.17
N LEU A 553 -24.41 14.16 -56.54
CA LEU A 553 -24.79 12.75 -56.54
C LEU A 553 -25.14 12.26 -55.12
N LEU A 554 -24.31 12.61 -54.12
CA LEU A 554 -24.61 12.32 -52.72
C LEU A 554 -25.94 12.94 -52.26
N LYS A 555 -26.27 14.15 -52.72
CA LYS A 555 -27.55 14.81 -52.40
C LYS A 555 -28.74 14.23 -53.16
N SER A 556 -28.52 13.51 -54.26
CA SER A 556 -29.60 12.92 -55.06
C SER A 556 -30.28 11.73 -54.37
N ASP A 557 -29.55 10.99 -53.53
CA ASP A 557 -30.09 9.90 -52.71
C ASP A 557 -30.03 10.26 -51.22
N ILE A 558 -31.14 10.81 -50.74
CA ILE A 558 -31.31 11.22 -49.33
C ILE A 558 -31.14 10.03 -48.38
N ASN A 559 -31.51 8.81 -48.78
CA ASN A 559 -31.41 7.64 -47.91
C ASN A 559 -29.95 7.19 -47.76
N ALA A 560 -29.21 7.16 -48.88
CA ALA A 560 -27.78 6.89 -48.85
C ALA A 560 -27.02 7.97 -48.07
N LEU A 561 -27.35 9.25 -48.29
CA LEU A 561 -26.76 10.38 -47.56
C LEU A 561 -27.02 10.26 -46.05
N ARG A 562 -28.25 9.95 -45.65
CA ARG A 562 -28.59 9.69 -44.24
C ARG A 562 -27.76 8.54 -43.66
N ALA A 563 -27.63 7.42 -44.37
CA ALA A 563 -26.83 6.30 -43.90
C ALA A 563 -25.36 6.68 -43.70
N ILE A 564 -24.77 7.43 -44.65
CA ILE A 564 -23.38 7.91 -44.54
C ILE A 564 -23.22 8.86 -43.34
N LEU A 565 -24.12 9.83 -43.18
CA LEU A 565 -24.04 10.79 -42.08
C LEU A 565 -24.23 10.09 -40.72
N LEU A 566 -25.21 9.19 -40.60
CA LEU A 566 -25.46 8.42 -39.36
C LEU A 566 -24.32 7.45 -39.01
N TYR A 567 -23.46 7.07 -39.97
CA TYR A 567 -22.25 6.31 -39.70
C TYR A 567 -21.18 7.13 -38.96
N HIS A 568 -21.25 8.46 -39.01
CA HIS A 568 -20.36 9.35 -38.26
C HIS A 568 -20.83 9.60 -36.82
N PHE A 569 -22.01 9.09 -36.44
CA PHE A 569 -22.53 9.18 -35.08
C PHE A 569 -22.45 7.83 -34.39
N SER A 570 -21.93 7.81 -33.17
CA SER A 570 -22.04 6.68 -32.24
C SER A 570 -22.95 7.02 -31.07
N ASN A 571 -23.74 6.05 -30.61
CA ASN A 571 -24.50 6.19 -29.37
C ASN A 571 -23.55 6.12 -28.17
N GLY A 572 -23.71 7.04 -27.21
CA GLY A 572 -22.81 7.21 -26.07
C GLY A 572 -21.70 8.23 -26.33
N VAL A 573 -21.10 8.73 -25.25
CA VAL A 573 -19.99 9.69 -25.28
C VAL A 573 -18.67 8.94 -25.08
N PHE A 574 -17.79 8.97 -26.08
CA PHE A 574 -16.47 8.36 -26.04
C PHE A 574 -15.40 9.43 -26.16
N ILE A 575 -14.65 9.63 -25.06
CA ILE A 575 -13.55 10.59 -25.01
C ILE A 575 -12.20 9.88 -25.10
N ASN A 576 -11.17 10.59 -25.58
CA ASN A 576 -9.84 10.00 -25.81
C ASN A 576 -9.24 9.36 -24.55
N GLY A 577 -9.34 10.01 -23.40
CA GLY A 577 -8.84 9.46 -22.14
C GLY A 577 -9.62 8.23 -21.64
N GLY A 578 -10.82 7.99 -22.16
CA GLY A 578 -11.69 6.88 -21.78
C GLY A 578 -11.48 5.61 -22.60
N LEU A 579 -10.97 5.74 -23.83
CA LEU A 579 -10.68 4.61 -24.70
C LEU A 579 -9.36 3.94 -24.32
N GLU A 580 -9.32 2.61 -24.43
CA GLU A 580 -8.13 1.85 -24.12
C GLU A 580 -7.08 2.08 -25.22
N GLY A 581 -5.89 2.55 -24.80
CA GLY A 581 -4.78 2.85 -25.71
C GLY A 581 -4.13 1.59 -26.24
N GLY A 582 -3.69 1.63 -27.50
CA GLY A 582 -3.00 0.49 -28.14
C GLY A 582 -3.92 -0.66 -28.58
N VAL A 583 -5.25 -0.52 -28.44
CA VAL A 583 -6.24 -1.49 -28.89
C VAL A 583 -7.32 -0.84 -29.76
N THR A 584 -7.89 -1.62 -30.68
CA THR A 584 -9.00 -1.18 -31.53
C THR A 584 -10.32 -1.22 -30.75
N ASN A 585 -10.91 -0.06 -30.53
CA ASN A 585 -12.21 0.11 -29.90
C ASN A 585 -13.31 0.06 -30.98
N LEU A 586 -14.35 -0.77 -30.77
CA LEU A 586 -15.48 -0.88 -31.70
C LEU A 586 -16.65 -0.07 -31.17
N LEU A 587 -17.01 1.00 -31.89
CA LEU A 587 -18.11 1.88 -31.54
C LEU A 587 -19.31 1.60 -32.44
N LYS A 588 -20.48 1.33 -31.85
CA LYS A 588 -21.69 1.07 -32.64
C LYS A 588 -22.29 2.38 -33.13
N THR A 589 -22.29 2.57 -34.45
CA THR A 589 -22.85 3.77 -35.07
C THR A 589 -24.38 3.76 -35.07
N ILE A 590 -25.01 4.93 -35.24
CA ILE A 590 -26.47 5.03 -35.40
C ILE A 590 -26.93 4.34 -36.68
N GLN A 591 -26.09 4.33 -37.73
CA GLN A 591 -26.36 3.58 -38.96
C GLN A 591 -26.41 2.06 -38.73
N GLY A 592 -25.72 1.55 -37.71
CA GLY A 592 -25.76 0.13 -37.29
C GLY A 592 -24.42 -0.60 -37.41
N ASN A 593 -23.56 -0.20 -38.34
CA ASN A 593 -22.22 -0.77 -38.48
C ASN A 593 -21.27 -0.24 -37.40
N ASN A 594 -20.23 -1.01 -37.07
CA ASN A 594 -19.22 -0.58 -36.10
C ASN A 594 -18.16 0.32 -36.76
N LEU A 595 -17.74 1.33 -36.02
CA LEU A 595 -16.60 2.19 -36.34
C LEU A 595 -15.40 1.75 -35.52
N GLN A 596 -14.25 1.59 -36.17
CA GLN A 596 -13.00 1.15 -35.53
C GLN A 596 -12.17 2.36 -35.13
N VAL A 597 -12.00 2.56 -33.83
CA VAL A 597 -11.23 3.67 -33.25
C VAL A 597 -9.99 3.13 -32.56
N LEU A 598 -8.81 3.53 -33.04
CA LEU A 598 -7.54 3.25 -32.38
C LEU A 598 -7.08 4.52 -31.65
N SER A 599 -6.87 4.44 -30.35
CA SER A 599 -6.19 5.50 -29.60
C SER A 599 -4.68 5.20 -29.62
N VAL A 600 -3.90 6.05 -30.30
CA VAL A 600 -2.45 5.89 -30.46
C VAL A 600 -1.77 7.05 -29.73
N SER A 601 -1.30 6.78 -28.50
CA SER A 601 -0.63 7.75 -27.62
C SER A 601 -1.49 8.98 -27.27
N THR A 602 -1.07 9.76 -26.26
CA THR A 602 -1.80 10.91 -25.70
C THR A 602 -2.08 12.07 -26.69
N LEU A 603 -1.72 11.94 -27.97
CA LEU A 603 -1.75 12.98 -28.98
C LEU A 603 -2.81 12.79 -30.10
N GLY A 604 -3.68 11.78 -30.04
CA GLY A 604 -4.89 11.76 -30.88
C GLY A 604 -5.42 10.38 -31.28
N PHE A 605 -6.60 10.39 -31.90
CA PHE A 605 -7.21 9.20 -32.49
C PHE A 605 -6.64 8.93 -33.88
N GLN A 606 -6.36 7.66 -34.17
CA GLN A 606 -6.22 7.18 -35.53
C GLN A 606 -7.47 6.35 -35.86
N THR A 607 -8.41 6.94 -36.60
CA THR A 607 -9.58 6.19 -37.10
C THR A 607 -9.18 5.44 -38.36
N GLN A 608 -9.29 4.11 -38.36
CA GLN A 608 -9.26 3.32 -39.59
C GLN A 608 -10.69 3.09 -40.05
N LEU A 609 -11.17 3.93 -40.98
CA LEU A 609 -12.40 3.66 -41.73
C LEU A 609 -12.12 2.53 -42.74
N LYS A 610 -12.16 1.28 -42.29
CA LYS A 610 -12.12 0.12 -43.21
C LYS A 610 -13.52 -0.21 -43.69
N SER A 611 -13.77 -0.01 -44.98
CA SER A 611 -14.97 -0.51 -45.67
C SER A 611 -15.12 -2.02 -45.41
N GLN A 612 -16.21 -2.40 -44.72
CA GLN A 612 -16.73 -3.75 -44.89
C GLN A 612 -17.26 -3.82 -46.33
N LYS A 613 -16.59 -4.60 -47.17
CA LYS A 613 -17.12 -5.03 -48.46
C LYS A 613 -18.43 -5.78 -48.21
N GLN A 614 -19.57 -5.10 -48.33
CA GLN A 614 -20.86 -5.75 -48.54
C GLN A 614 -21.40 -5.31 -49.90
N PRO A 615 -21.60 -6.24 -50.84
CA PRO A 615 -22.22 -5.91 -52.12
C PRO A 615 -23.68 -5.52 -51.89
N LEU A 616 -24.12 -4.45 -52.56
CA LEU A 616 -25.53 -4.09 -52.69
C LEU A 616 -26.33 -5.30 -53.22
N PRO A 617 -27.54 -5.59 -52.71
CA PRO A 617 -28.35 -6.70 -53.19
C PRO A 617 -28.89 -6.38 -54.60
N VAL A 618 -28.32 -7.03 -55.61
CA VAL A 618 -28.87 -7.03 -56.98
C VAL A 618 -29.87 -8.19 -57.09
N THR A 619 -31.13 -7.86 -57.32
CA THR A 619 -32.18 -8.82 -57.67
C THR A 619 -31.96 -9.34 -59.10
N PRO A 620 -31.93 -10.67 -59.36
CA PRO A 620 -31.74 -11.17 -60.72
C PRO A 620 -33.08 -11.37 -61.43
N SER A 621 -33.36 -10.58 -62.46
CA SER A 621 -34.32 -10.93 -63.50
C SER A 621 -33.62 -11.77 -64.58
N LYS A 622 -34.18 -12.95 -64.86
CA LYS A 622 -33.70 -13.89 -65.89
C LYS A 622 -34.10 -13.40 -67.28
N SER A 623 -33.18 -13.34 -68.24
CA SER A 623 -33.31 -14.03 -69.54
C SER A 623 -32.02 -13.98 -70.37
N ASN A 624 -31.73 -15.10 -71.03
CA ASN A 624 -30.55 -15.40 -71.85
C ASN A 624 -30.62 -14.78 -73.27
N ARG A 625 -29.50 -14.22 -73.76
CA ARG A 625 -28.85 -14.59 -75.04
C ARG A 625 -27.45 -13.93 -75.17
N SER A 626 -26.47 -14.77 -75.51
CA SER A 626 -25.02 -14.59 -75.74
C SER A 626 -24.66 -14.14 -77.19
N PRO A 627 -23.39 -13.97 -77.62
CA PRO A 627 -22.09 -13.68 -76.95
C PRO A 627 -21.25 -12.53 -77.61
N ASN A 628 -20.06 -12.28 -77.04
CA ASN A 628 -18.92 -11.46 -77.52
C ASN A 628 -19.00 -9.92 -77.34
N VAL A 629 -18.19 -9.38 -76.43
CA VAL A 629 -17.08 -8.42 -76.71
C VAL A 629 -16.18 -8.32 -75.45
N GLN A 630 -14.89 -8.17 -75.71
CA GLN A 630 -13.77 -8.01 -74.80
C GLN A 630 -13.92 -6.83 -73.80
N THR A 631 -13.49 -7.10 -72.55
CA THR A 631 -12.91 -6.23 -71.52
C THR A 631 -12.90 -4.69 -71.72
N LEU A 632 -13.46 -3.99 -70.72
CA LEU A 632 -13.07 -2.63 -70.28
C LEU A 632 -12.82 -2.67 -68.76
N PRO A 633 -11.81 -1.93 -68.23
CA PRO A 633 -11.37 -2.07 -66.84
C PRO A 633 -12.30 -1.36 -65.86
N SER A 634 -12.67 -2.07 -64.80
CA SER A 634 -13.24 -1.52 -63.58
C SER A 634 -12.18 -0.74 -62.80
N LYS A 635 -12.13 0.59 -62.92
CA LYS A 635 -11.37 1.44 -61.98
C LYS A 635 -12.03 2.81 -61.83
N THR A 636 -12.84 2.92 -60.79
CA THR A 636 -12.92 4.15 -59.98
C THR A 636 -13.04 3.70 -58.53
N ASP A 637 -11.88 3.42 -57.93
CA ASP A 637 -11.71 3.17 -56.50
C ASP A 637 -11.98 4.49 -55.74
N ILE A 638 -13.22 4.69 -55.30
CA ILE A 638 -13.55 5.72 -54.30
C ILE A 638 -13.53 5.04 -52.92
N SER A 639 -12.35 4.67 -52.41
CA SER A 639 -12.29 4.18 -51.02
C SER A 639 -10.90 4.20 -50.41
N THR A 640 -10.25 5.36 -50.40
CA THR A 640 -9.21 5.63 -49.39
C THR A 640 -9.10 7.13 -49.16
N VAL A 641 -10.02 7.70 -48.36
CA VAL A 641 -9.82 9.05 -47.83
C VAL A 641 -9.07 8.90 -46.51
N ASN A 642 -7.79 9.30 -46.50
CA ASN A 642 -7.09 9.61 -45.26
C ASN A 642 -7.75 10.87 -44.68
N VAL A 643 -8.73 10.67 -43.80
CA VAL A 643 -9.43 11.79 -43.18
C VAL A 643 -8.59 12.30 -42.02
N ASN A 644 -7.88 13.41 -42.21
CA ASN A 644 -7.43 14.23 -41.09
C ASN A 644 -8.68 14.84 -40.45
N LEU A 645 -9.26 14.11 -39.49
CA LEU A 645 -10.39 14.56 -38.69
C LEU A 645 -9.89 15.52 -37.62
N LEU A 646 -10.42 16.73 -37.61
CA LEU A 646 -10.27 17.61 -36.48
C LEU A 646 -11.30 17.21 -35.41
N TYR A 647 -10.79 16.84 -34.24
CA TYR A 647 -11.59 16.37 -33.12
C TYR A 647 -12.32 17.54 -32.47
N ILE A 648 -13.65 17.48 -32.45
CA ILE A 648 -14.49 18.43 -31.73
C ILE A 648 -15.18 17.69 -30.59
N GLN A 649 -14.64 17.92 -29.39
CA GLN A 649 -15.01 17.23 -28.16
C GLN A 649 -16.02 18.05 -27.38
N ILE A 650 -17.30 18.07 -27.74
CA ILE A 650 -18.28 18.79 -26.90
C ILE A 650 -19.61 18.04 -26.88
N SER A 651 -20.15 17.91 -25.69
CA SER A 651 -21.53 17.48 -25.50
C SER A 651 -22.41 18.65 -25.11
N HIS A 652 -23.71 18.49 -25.28
CA HIS A 652 -24.70 19.54 -25.12
C HIS A 652 -24.88 20.12 -23.72
N LYS A 653 -25.28 21.40 -23.69
CA LYS A 653 -25.77 22.18 -22.56
C LYS A 653 -27.23 21.80 -22.24
N GLN A 654 -27.57 21.64 -20.97
CA GLN A 654 -28.96 21.57 -20.52
C GLN A 654 -29.49 22.96 -20.13
N SER A 655 -30.71 23.25 -20.60
CA SER A 655 -31.46 24.46 -20.25
C SER A 655 -31.91 24.41 -18.79
N GLN A 656 -31.50 25.39 -17.99
CA GLN A 656 -32.03 25.59 -16.63
C GLN A 656 -33.50 26.02 -16.71
N ASN A 657 -34.43 25.15 -16.29
CA ASN A 657 -35.78 25.61 -15.92
C ASN A 657 -35.67 26.40 -14.62
N LYS A 658 -35.73 27.73 -14.72
CA LYS A 658 -36.04 28.60 -13.57
C LYS A 658 -37.52 28.43 -13.23
N GLU A 659 -37.81 27.79 -12.11
CA GLU A 659 -39.09 28.00 -11.43
C GLU A 659 -39.11 29.43 -10.89
N MET A 660 -40.09 30.22 -11.32
CA MET A 660 -40.46 31.49 -10.69
C MET A 660 -41.18 31.19 -9.38
N PRO A 661 -40.84 31.85 -8.26
CA PRO A 661 -41.60 31.73 -7.03
C PRO A 661 -42.94 32.48 -7.17
N SER A 662 -44.04 31.78 -6.85
CA SER A 662 -45.33 32.36 -6.50
C SER A 662 -45.40 32.67 -5.02
#